data_AF-A0A6A6U1K8-F1
#
_entry.id   AF-A0A6A6U1K8-F1
#
_cell.length_a   1.000
_cell.length_b   1.000
_cell.length_c   1.000
_cell.angle_alpha   90.00
_cell.angle_beta   90.00
_cell.angle_gamma   90.00
#
_symmetry.space_group_name_H-M   'P 1'
#
loop_
_entity.id
_entity.type
_entity.pdbx_description
1 polymer ?
#
loop_
_entity_poly.entity_id
_entity_poly.type
_entity_poly.pdbx_seq_one_letter_code
_entity_poly.pdbx_strand_id
1 'polypeptide(L)'
;MSSSTGSDPYLPHLRALAYRLTSTPVPDLPRFIPHLPGQLAPCKNILSSPHPPSSESAAIVHQLKTRTSSLIQDRSIEGRFVAVVLVKCLVDFGGWEILHTSGSWVRSLISILIRPNEPTTTKKLCMLAITRIFQLTHDHDELVREITTPNLPPFITATLTCIGRKEDQTWTAQQKDLLEGVLSSWAEIMPKHPTIFRPFITQTQRVIAPLVGFVDGAAVFTEAMSPGSKGAARKVHVLLHGSSTKTGALEDRDAGLAKALAASQVAAVGVFSALYGHDDFRVQGLRLNFKAVVNDSDSPPSMEELNALVTLLGAYIQTGSAKPVNIPLGTIVTFLQQLSSFSAQDSKFVSKLGKNLRQGILLDLATLHIAVLDSIDSILHRIRTVAMPFMRDLLEAVTNVFQAHKSDYELRIRVYQTVQMILNFIGYSMTIKSTRSLYPLMRQCCSDILPSKDTSASAEPTLKVKAVINPNALIGTSHNNQRNDSAFKDLQDAASNLLPVLMTVLPANGIPAVLRAEIERTAILSQNTMALEASVLNPADKVPSLLPFASQLDSGSPAIEAILRPRMPVIKAGNRDVDDDESQDDAEMEDADYEWTGGRGLNAEAGVNGSNVAPLDAPDEASSESTSGRSTPAKELDSSAKPNLHSAKHDLPEAPQPVSPIKRLRFEDAFSGQPSVATKLAAMDVHVPPSLEEVQAKVDILEDASSKTPSAIPQLPEDDDDDDDSDFEMPPLVLAGAED
;
A
#
# COMPACT_ATOMS: atom_id res chain seq x y z
N MET A 1 -41.93 -25.63 18.04
CA MET A 1 -43.00 -24.71 18.48
C MET A 1 -42.34 -23.38 18.82
N SER A 2 -42.84 -22.21 18.41
CA SER A 2 -44.09 -21.87 17.71
C SER A 2 -43.86 -21.40 16.28
N SER A 3 -44.55 -21.98 15.31
CA SER A 3 -44.60 -21.50 13.92
C SER A 3 -45.71 -20.46 13.75
N SER A 4 -45.41 -19.19 13.96
CA SER A 4 -46.35 -18.10 13.65
C SER A 4 -46.46 -17.93 12.14
N THR A 5 -47.65 -18.19 11.58
CA THR A 5 -47.97 -17.97 10.15
C THR A 5 -48.20 -16.49 9.84
N GLY A 6 -47.28 -15.62 10.27
CA GLY A 6 -47.21 -14.25 9.81
C GLY A 6 -46.60 -14.24 8.41
N SER A 7 -47.33 -13.73 7.43
CA SER A 7 -46.79 -13.51 6.09
C SER A 7 -45.66 -12.48 6.18
N ASP A 8 -44.46 -12.87 5.73
CA ASP A 8 -43.26 -12.05 5.78
C ASP A 8 -43.53 -10.66 5.15
N PRO A 9 -43.38 -9.53 5.87
CA PRO A 9 -43.87 -8.22 5.42
C PRO A 9 -43.19 -7.69 4.15
N TYR A 10 -42.06 -8.30 3.78
CA TYR A 10 -41.31 -7.99 2.55
C TYR A 10 -41.71 -8.87 1.36
N LEU A 11 -42.56 -9.89 1.52
CA LEU A 11 -43.03 -10.74 0.41
C LEU A 11 -43.78 -9.93 -0.68
N PRO A 12 -44.65 -8.95 -0.37
CA PRO A 12 -45.25 -8.09 -1.38
C PRO A 12 -44.23 -7.21 -2.12
N HIS A 13 -43.18 -6.77 -1.41
CA HIS A 13 -42.09 -5.97 -1.99
C HIS A 13 -41.28 -6.81 -2.99
N LEU A 14 -40.94 -8.05 -2.62
CA LEU A 14 -40.24 -8.98 -3.51
C LEU A 14 -41.08 -9.35 -4.74
N ARG A 15 -42.40 -9.57 -4.57
CA ARG A 15 -43.34 -9.82 -5.67
C ARG A 15 -43.40 -8.62 -6.64
N ALA A 16 -43.47 -7.40 -6.12
CA ALA A 16 -43.48 -6.18 -6.93
C ALA A 16 -42.17 -5.95 -7.69
N LEU A 17 -41.02 -6.27 -7.08
CA LEU A 17 -39.71 -6.24 -7.73
C LEU A 17 -39.60 -7.29 -8.84
N ALA A 18 -40.00 -8.53 -8.58
CA ALA A 18 -40.03 -9.60 -9.58
C ALA A 18 -40.91 -9.24 -10.77
N TYR A 19 -42.13 -8.73 -10.52
CA TYR A 19 -43.02 -8.23 -11.55
C TYR A 19 -42.35 -7.15 -12.41
N ARG A 20 -41.81 -6.08 -11.79
CA ARG A 20 -41.12 -4.98 -12.50
C ARG A 20 -39.97 -5.47 -13.39
N LEU A 21 -39.13 -6.39 -12.90
CA LEU A 21 -38.04 -6.97 -13.69
C LEU A 21 -38.53 -7.79 -14.89
N THR A 22 -39.75 -8.34 -14.84
CA THR A 22 -40.37 -9.06 -15.96
C THR A 22 -41.21 -8.18 -16.90
N SER A 23 -41.86 -7.12 -16.38
CA SER A 23 -42.75 -6.26 -17.17
C SER A 23 -42.01 -5.14 -17.92
N THR A 24 -40.88 -4.67 -17.39
CA THR A 24 -40.10 -3.59 -18.00
C THR A 24 -39.32 -4.08 -19.23
N PRO A 25 -39.39 -3.38 -20.38
CA PRO A 25 -38.57 -3.68 -21.56
C PRO A 25 -37.07 -3.66 -21.25
N VAL A 26 -36.33 -4.57 -21.90
CA VAL A 26 -34.89 -4.74 -21.66
C VAL A 26 -34.05 -3.45 -21.80
N PRO A 27 -34.26 -2.54 -22.79
CA PRO A 27 -33.49 -1.29 -22.87
C PRO A 27 -33.79 -0.28 -21.73
N ASP A 28 -34.92 -0.41 -21.03
CA ASP A 28 -35.25 0.45 -19.88
C ASP A 28 -34.73 -0.11 -18.54
N LEU A 29 -34.50 -1.43 -18.45
CA LEU A 29 -34.02 -2.09 -17.23
C LEU A 29 -32.76 -1.45 -16.59
N PRO A 30 -31.74 -0.96 -17.34
CA PRO A 30 -30.58 -0.30 -16.75
C PRO A 30 -30.91 0.90 -15.84
N ARG A 31 -32.02 1.60 -16.11
CA ARG A 31 -32.48 2.75 -15.30
C ARG A 31 -32.90 2.36 -13.87
N PHE A 32 -33.24 1.09 -13.65
CA PHE A 32 -33.69 0.58 -12.35
C PHE A 32 -32.53 0.09 -11.46
N ILE A 33 -31.34 -0.10 -12.02
CA ILE A 33 -30.15 -0.63 -11.31
C ILE A 33 -29.78 0.14 -10.03
N PRO A 34 -29.74 1.49 -10.00
CA PRO A 34 -29.33 2.22 -8.79
C PRO A 34 -30.21 1.95 -7.56
N HIS A 35 -31.48 1.60 -7.78
CA HIS A 35 -32.44 1.31 -6.70
C HIS A 35 -32.53 -0.18 -6.35
N LEU A 36 -31.99 -1.06 -7.19
CA LEU A 36 -32.09 -2.51 -7.05
C LEU A 36 -31.51 -3.04 -5.71
N PRO A 37 -30.31 -2.64 -5.25
CA PRO A 37 -29.79 -3.11 -3.96
C PRO A 37 -30.67 -2.67 -2.78
N GLY A 38 -31.16 -1.42 -2.80
CA GLY A 38 -32.01 -0.87 -1.74
C GLY A 38 -33.40 -1.52 -1.67
N GLN A 39 -33.93 -2.01 -2.78
CA GLN A 39 -35.20 -2.77 -2.80
C GLN A 39 -35.01 -4.25 -2.43
N LEU A 40 -33.82 -4.81 -2.69
CA LEU A 40 -33.54 -6.22 -2.43
C LEU A 40 -33.02 -6.49 -1.00
N ALA A 41 -32.35 -5.52 -0.37
CA ALA A 41 -31.83 -5.63 1.00
C ALA A 41 -32.90 -5.93 2.08
N PRO A 42 -34.11 -5.30 2.09
CA PRO A 42 -35.17 -5.68 3.04
C PRO A 42 -35.68 -7.11 2.83
N CYS A 43 -35.54 -7.65 1.62
CA CYS A 43 -35.98 -8.99 1.27
C CYS A 43 -34.97 -10.09 1.67
N LYS A 44 -33.84 -9.74 2.32
CA LYS A 44 -32.74 -10.64 2.66
C LYS A 44 -33.22 -11.94 3.31
N ASN A 45 -34.03 -11.86 4.36
CA ASN A 45 -34.51 -13.01 5.12
C ASN A 45 -35.29 -14.01 4.23
N ILE A 46 -36.09 -13.50 3.30
CA ILE A 46 -36.82 -14.32 2.33
C ILE A 46 -35.84 -14.95 1.33
N LEU A 47 -34.84 -14.20 0.85
CA LEU A 47 -33.87 -14.70 -0.11
C LEU A 47 -32.88 -15.73 0.48
N SER A 48 -32.65 -15.70 1.80
CA SER A 48 -31.70 -16.58 2.50
C SER A 48 -32.32 -17.72 3.32
N SER A 49 -33.65 -17.83 3.36
CA SER A 49 -34.34 -18.96 4.00
C SER A 49 -34.54 -20.10 3.00
N PRO A 50 -34.36 -21.37 3.39
CA PRO A 50 -34.95 -22.48 2.65
C PRO A 50 -36.48 -22.31 2.63
N HIS A 51 -37.10 -22.67 1.50
CA HIS A 51 -38.56 -22.59 1.32
C HIS A 51 -39.10 -23.95 0.84
N PRO A 52 -40.29 -24.38 1.32
CA PRO A 52 -40.94 -25.55 0.74
C PRO A 52 -41.38 -25.24 -0.70
N PRO A 53 -41.31 -26.21 -1.63
CA PRO A 53 -41.47 -25.97 -3.08
C PRO A 53 -42.88 -25.51 -3.49
N SER A 54 -43.88 -25.68 -2.62
CA SER A 54 -45.26 -25.22 -2.80
C SER A 54 -45.54 -23.82 -2.25
N SER A 55 -44.55 -23.15 -1.65
CA SER A 55 -44.72 -21.79 -1.12
C SER A 55 -44.66 -20.71 -2.20
N GLU A 56 -45.40 -19.62 -2.00
CA GLU A 56 -45.33 -18.45 -2.88
C GLU A 56 -43.93 -17.80 -2.86
N SER A 57 -43.24 -17.81 -1.71
CA SER A 57 -41.86 -17.39 -1.57
C SER A 57 -40.92 -18.16 -2.50
N ALA A 58 -41.01 -19.50 -2.53
CA ALA A 58 -40.23 -20.32 -3.46
C ALA A 58 -40.54 -19.98 -4.92
N ALA A 59 -41.82 -19.77 -5.27
CA ALA A 59 -42.23 -19.42 -6.62
C ALA A 59 -41.65 -18.06 -7.09
N ILE A 60 -41.69 -17.04 -6.23
CA ILE A 60 -41.15 -15.70 -6.54
C ILE A 60 -39.61 -15.73 -6.61
N VAL A 61 -38.93 -16.44 -5.70
CA VAL A 61 -37.47 -16.62 -5.76
C VAL A 61 -37.06 -17.41 -7.01
N HIS A 62 -37.81 -18.44 -7.39
CA HIS A 62 -37.58 -19.16 -8.65
C HIS A 62 -37.79 -18.24 -9.87
N GLN A 63 -38.87 -17.46 -9.92
CA GLN A 63 -39.12 -16.47 -10.99
C GLN A 63 -37.94 -15.48 -11.14
N LEU A 64 -37.38 -15.01 -10.02
CA LEU A 64 -36.18 -14.15 -10.01
C LEU A 64 -34.93 -14.89 -10.52
N LYS A 65 -34.70 -16.14 -10.09
CA LYS A 65 -33.60 -16.97 -10.62
C LYS A 65 -33.74 -17.19 -12.13
N THR A 66 -34.92 -17.55 -12.63
CA THR A 66 -35.20 -17.76 -14.06
C THR A 66 -35.02 -16.47 -14.87
N ARG A 67 -35.59 -15.34 -14.41
CA ARG A 67 -35.45 -14.05 -15.11
C ARG A 67 -34.00 -13.58 -15.15
N THR A 68 -33.24 -13.79 -14.07
CA THR A 68 -31.80 -13.51 -14.05
C THR A 68 -31.07 -14.36 -15.08
N SER A 69 -31.23 -15.69 -15.07
CA SER A 69 -30.61 -16.59 -16.07
C SER A 69 -30.96 -16.21 -17.51
N SER A 70 -32.20 -15.82 -17.77
CA SER A 70 -32.66 -15.33 -19.08
C SER A 70 -31.94 -14.03 -19.51
N LEU A 71 -31.75 -13.08 -18.59
CA LEU A 71 -31.06 -11.82 -18.87
C LEU A 71 -29.55 -12.01 -19.08
N ILE A 72 -28.89 -12.98 -18.42
CA ILE A 72 -27.47 -13.30 -18.68
C ILE A 72 -27.28 -13.81 -20.12
N GLN A 73 -28.27 -14.51 -20.67
CA GLN A 73 -28.26 -15.08 -22.02
C GLN A 73 -28.86 -14.15 -23.10
N ASP A 74 -29.25 -12.93 -22.74
CA ASP A 74 -29.88 -11.96 -23.64
C ASP A 74 -28.93 -11.55 -24.79
N ARG A 75 -29.49 -11.14 -25.92
CA ARG A 75 -28.74 -10.64 -27.09
C ARG A 75 -28.37 -9.16 -26.95
N SER A 76 -29.16 -8.39 -26.20
CA SER A 76 -28.89 -6.99 -25.84
C SER A 76 -27.73 -6.86 -24.84
N ILE A 77 -27.00 -5.75 -24.89
CA ILE A 77 -25.92 -5.45 -23.93
C ILE A 77 -26.55 -5.04 -22.59
N GLU A 78 -27.67 -4.33 -22.67
CA GLU A 78 -28.48 -3.81 -21.59
C GLU A 78 -29.02 -4.94 -20.70
N GLY A 79 -29.56 -6.00 -21.30
CA GLY A 79 -30.04 -7.17 -20.58
C GLY A 79 -28.92 -7.86 -19.80
N ARG A 80 -27.77 -8.08 -20.45
CA ARG A 80 -26.60 -8.71 -19.82
C ARG A 80 -26.02 -7.84 -18.70
N PHE A 81 -25.90 -6.53 -18.91
CA PHE A 81 -25.47 -5.56 -17.89
C PHE A 81 -26.36 -5.60 -16.63
N VAL A 82 -27.69 -5.59 -16.81
CA VAL A 82 -28.66 -5.74 -15.71
C VAL A 82 -28.52 -7.10 -15.03
N ALA A 83 -28.31 -8.18 -15.80
CA ALA A 83 -28.15 -9.53 -15.27
C ALA A 83 -26.94 -9.68 -14.35
N VAL A 84 -25.80 -9.08 -14.71
CA VAL A 84 -24.57 -9.11 -13.90
C VAL A 84 -24.80 -8.47 -12.53
N VAL A 85 -25.49 -7.32 -12.48
CA VAL A 85 -25.82 -6.66 -11.21
C VAL A 85 -26.87 -7.45 -10.41
N LEU A 86 -27.87 -8.03 -11.08
CA LEU A 86 -28.84 -8.93 -10.44
C LEU A 86 -28.16 -10.14 -9.79
N VAL A 87 -27.24 -10.82 -10.48
CA VAL A 87 -26.47 -11.95 -9.91
C VAL A 87 -25.72 -11.49 -8.66
N LYS A 88 -24.99 -10.36 -8.72
CA LYS A 88 -24.26 -9.87 -7.54
C LYS A 88 -25.19 -9.59 -6.36
N CYS A 89 -26.29 -8.88 -6.59
CA CYS A 89 -27.25 -8.54 -5.53
C CYS A 89 -27.94 -9.79 -4.95
N LEU A 90 -28.38 -10.72 -5.80
CA LEU A 90 -29.02 -11.96 -5.35
C LEU A 90 -28.06 -12.83 -4.53
N VAL A 91 -26.78 -12.89 -4.90
CA VAL A 91 -25.74 -13.60 -4.12
C VAL A 91 -25.45 -12.91 -2.78
N ASP A 92 -25.28 -11.58 -2.77
CA ASP A 92 -24.98 -10.82 -1.54
C ASP A 92 -26.13 -10.83 -0.51
N PHE A 93 -27.40 -10.83 -0.96
CA PHE A 93 -28.56 -10.84 -0.05
C PHE A 93 -29.13 -12.24 0.20
N GLY A 94 -28.98 -13.19 -0.72
CA GLY A 94 -29.60 -14.52 -0.60
C GLY A 94 -28.73 -15.60 0.05
N GLY A 95 -27.46 -15.32 0.34
CA GLY A 95 -26.59 -16.26 1.06
C GLY A 95 -26.55 -17.65 0.41
N TRP A 96 -26.55 -18.70 1.24
CA TRP A 96 -26.36 -20.09 0.81
C TRP A 96 -27.43 -20.58 -0.20
N GLU A 97 -28.70 -20.18 -0.04
CA GLU A 97 -29.84 -20.58 -0.88
C GLU A 97 -29.78 -20.05 -2.32
N ILE A 98 -29.07 -18.95 -2.55
CA ILE A 98 -28.75 -18.46 -3.89
C ILE A 98 -27.38 -18.97 -4.34
N LEU A 99 -26.39 -18.97 -3.44
CA LEU A 99 -25.00 -19.29 -3.73
C LEU A 99 -24.83 -20.70 -4.30
N HIS A 100 -25.48 -21.72 -3.74
CA HIS A 100 -25.37 -23.09 -4.27
C HIS A 100 -25.89 -23.22 -5.71
N THR A 101 -26.91 -22.43 -6.09
CA THR A 101 -27.41 -22.39 -7.48
C THR A 101 -26.57 -21.55 -8.45
N SER A 102 -25.58 -20.78 -7.98
CA SER A 102 -24.87 -19.79 -8.80
C SER A 102 -23.86 -20.39 -9.81
N GLY A 103 -23.55 -21.69 -9.73
CA GLY A 103 -22.54 -22.32 -10.58
C GLY A 103 -22.81 -22.28 -12.09
N SER A 104 -24.08 -22.16 -12.51
CA SER A 104 -24.45 -21.91 -13.91
C SER A 104 -24.20 -20.45 -14.31
N TRP A 105 -24.55 -19.51 -13.44
CA TRP A 105 -24.31 -18.07 -13.64
C TRP A 105 -22.81 -17.76 -13.78
N VAL A 106 -21.93 -18.37 -12.97
CA VAL A 106 -20.47 -18.17 -13.08
C VAL A 106 -19.97 -18.50 -14.50
N ARG A 107 -20.37 -19.64 -15.07
CA ARG A 107 -19.98 -20.04 -16.45
C ARG A 107 -20.47 -19.03 -17.48
N SER A 108 -21.71 -18.56 -17.35
CA SER A 108 -22.27 -17.57 -18.27
C SER A 108 -21.65 -16.17 -18.11
N LEU A 109 -21.26 -15.76 -16.88
CA LEU A 109 -20.49 -14.53 -16.65
C LEU A 109 -19.08 -14.60 -17.26
N ILE A 110 -18.42 -15.76 -17.20
CA ILE A 110 -17.15 -15.98 -17.91
C ILE A 110 -17.35 -15.89 -19.43
N SER A 111 -18.44 -16.43 -19.97
CA SER A 111 -18.81 -16.27 -21.39
C SER A 111 -19.06 -14.81 -21.78
N ILE A 112 -19.59 -13.96 -20.87
CA ILE A 112 -19.72 -12.51 -21.12
C ILE A 112 -18.33 -11.85 -21.13
N LEU A 113 -17.48 -12.14 -20.15
CA LEU A 113 -16.14 -11.54 -20.03
C LEU A 113 -15.28 -11.70 -21.30
N ILE A 114 -15.35 -12.87 -21.94
CA ILE A 114 -14.59 -13.21 -23.16
C ILE A 114 -15.11 -12.49 -24.42
N ARG A 115 -16.39 -12.08 -24.48
CA ARG A 115 -16.98 -11.48 -25.71
C ARG A 115 -16.25 -10.19 -26.10
N PRO A 116 -15.98 -9.96 -27.41
CA PRO A 116 -15.25 -8.78 -27.85
C PRO A 116 -16.08 -7.49 -27.64
N ASN A 117 -17.36 -7.50 -28.03
CA ASN A 117 -18.20 -6.32 -28.12
C ASN A 117 -18.88 -5.91 -26.79
N GLU A 118 -18.36 -6.36 -25.64
CA GLU A 118 -18.91 -5.97 -24.33
C GLU A 118 -18.26 -4.68 -23.80
N PRO A 119 -19.06 -3.72 -23.28
CA PRO A 119 -18.52 -2.56 -22.59
C PRO A 119 -17.62 -2.93 -21.42
N THR A 120 -16.56 -2.16 -21.22
CA THR A 120 -15.57 -2.38 -20.16
C THR A 120 -16.21 -2.37 -18.76
N THR A 121 -17.25 -1.55 -18.56
CA THR A 121 -18.08 -1.53 -17.34
C THR A 121 -18.76 -2.87 -17.08
N THR A 122 -19.35 -3.50 -18.09
CA THR A 122 -19.98 -4.84 -17.97
C THR A 122 -18.93 -5.89 -17.61
N LYS A 123 -17.75 -5.86 -18.25
CA LYS A 123 -16.64 -6.76 -17.93
C LYS A 123 -16.12 -6.57 -16.50
N LYS A 124 -15.93 -5.33 -16.04
CA LYS A 124 -15.57 -5.00 -14.64
C LYS A 124 -16.59 -5.56 -13.65
N LEU A 125 -17.88 -5.37 -13.90
CA LEU A 125 -18.93 -5.92 -13.04
C LEU A 125 -18.98 -7.46 -13.08
N CYS A 126 -18.68 -8.11 -14.22
CA CYS A 126 -18.55 -9.57 -14.29
C CYS A 126 -17.41 -10.08 -13.39
N MET A 127 -16.24 -9.44 -13.45
CA MET A 127 -15.10 -9.78 -12.61
C MET A 127 -15.44 -9.61 -11.13
N LEU A 128 -16.05 -8.48 -10.73
CA LEU A 128 -16.49 -8.25 -9.35
C LEU A 128 -17.54 -9.27 -8.87
N ALA A 129 -18.50 -9.65 -9.72
CA ALA A 129 -19.51 -10.65 -9.38
C ALA A 129 -18.91 -12.06 -9.22
N ILE A 130 -18.05 -12.49 -10.14
CA ILE A 130 -17.36 -13.80 -10.07
C ILE A 130 -16.43 -13.85 -8.85
N THR A 131 -15.63 -12.80 -8.61
CA THR A 131 -14.76 -12.67 -7.44
C THR A 131 -15.56 -12.78 -6.16
N ARG A 132 -16.71 -12.10 -6.08
CA ARG A 132 -17.59 -12.14 -4.91
C ARG A 132 -18.19 -13.52 -4.67
N ILE A 133 -18.56 -14.24 -5.72
CA ILE A 133 -19.02 -15.64 -5.61
C ILE A 133 -17.89 -16.51 -5.04
N PHE A 134 -16.69 -16.47 -5.60
CA PHE A 134 -15.54 -17.25 -5.12
C PHE A 134 -15.10 -16.88 -3.69
N GLN A 135 -15.26 -15.61 -3.28
CA GLN A 135 -15.04 -15.20 -1.89
C GLN A 135 -16.01 -15.85 -0.91
N LEU A 136 -17.28 -16.05 -1.31
CA LEU A 136 -18.36 -16.55 -0.47
C LEU A 136 -18.46 -18.09 -0.47
N THR A 137 -18.11 -18.75 -1.57
CA THR A 137 -18.04 -20.22 -1.64
C THR A 137 -16.88 -20.79 -0.82
N HIS A 138 -15.80 -20.04 -0.63
CA HIS A 138 -14.61 -20.44 0.13
C HIS A 138 -14.92 -21.02 1.52
N ASP A 139 -15.94 -20.50 2.21
CA ASP A 139 -16.28 -20.91 3.57
C ASP A 139 -17.19 -22.17 3.60
N HIS A 140 -17.42 -22.79 2.42
CA HIS A 140 -18.26 -23.96 2.19
C HIS A 140 -17.56 -24.96 1.24
N ASP A 141 -16.86 -25.94 1.80
CA ASP A 141 -16.05 -26.96 1.09
C ASP A 141 -16.73 -27.61 -0.13
N GLU A 142 -18.03 -27.88 -0.03
CA GLU A 142 -18.85 -28.46 -1.12
C GLU A 142 -18.98 -27.47 -2.29
N LEU A 143 -19.27 -26.20 -2.01
CA LEU A 143 -19.38 -25.14 -3.02
C LEU A 143 -18.00 -24.74 -3.60
N VAL A 144 -16.91 -24.93 -2.84
CA VAL A 144 -15.56 -24.85 -3.41
C VAL A 144 -15.40 -25.91 -4.51
N ARG A 145 -15.78 -27.16 -4.25
CA ARG A 145 -15.64 -28.28 -5.20
C ARG A 145 -16.57 -28.16 -6.42
N GLU A 146 -17.83 -27.77 -6.21
CA GLU A 146 -18.85 -27.72 -7.27
C GLU A 146 -18.82 -26.42 -8.10
N ILE A 147 -18.49 -25.28 -7.48
CA ILE A 147 -18.58 -23.96 -8.13
C ILE A 147 -17.21 -23.34 -8.36
N THR A 148 -16.30 -23.42 -7.39
CA THR A 148 -15.04 -22.64 -7.47
C THR A 148 -13.98 -23.36 -8.27
N THR A 149 -13.62 -24.59 -7.88
CA THR A 149 -12.59 -25.40 -8.51
C THR A 149 -12.77 -25.59 -10.02
N PRO A 150 -13.96 -25.90 -10.58
CA PRO A 150 -14.12 -26.07 -12.03
C PRO A 150 -14.17 -24.76 -12.81
N ASN A 151 -14.56 -23.63 -12.19
CA ASN A 151 -14.77 -22.36 -12.90
C ASN A 151 -13.60 -21.35 -12.72
N LEU A 152 -12.77 -21.50 -11.68
CA LEU A 152 -11.64 -20.60 -11.45
C LEU A 152 -10.54 -20.69 -12.52
N PRO A 153 -10.08 -21.87 -13.01
CA PRO A 153 -9.12 -21.91 -14.11
C PRO A 153 -9.65 -21.25 -15.40
N PRO A 154 -10.90 -21.52 -15.86
CA PRO A 154 -11.49 -20.77 -16.98
C PRO A 154 -11.59 -19.26 -16.74
N PHE A 155 -11.85 -18.80 -15.51
CA PHE A 155 -11.84 -17.38 -15.16
C PHE A 155 -10.43 -16.76 -15.23
N ILE A 156 -9.40 -17.46 -14.77
CA ILE A 156 -8.00 -17.02 -14.87
C ILE A 156 -7.59 -16.94 -16.35
N THR A 157 -7.88 -17.94 -17.16
CA THR A 157 -7.64 -17.89 -18.62
C THR A 157 -8.41 -16.75 -19.29
N ALA A 158 -9.69 -16.56 -18.99
CA ALA A 158 -10.51 -15.49 -19.57
C ALA A 158 -10.01 -14.08 -19.20
N THR A 159 -9.60 -13.88 -17.95
CA THR A 159 -9.00 -12.61 -17.50
C THR A 159 -7.63 -12.39 -18.14
N LEU A 160 -6.79 -13.41 -18.25
CA LEU A 160 -5.51 -13.36 -18.98
C LEU A 160 -5.70 -13.02 -20.47
N THR A 161 -6.74 -13.55 -21.15
CA THR A 161 -7.07 -13.15 -22.52
C THR A 161 -7.51 -11.68 -22.60
N CYS A 162 -8.22 -11.16 -21.58
CA CYS A 162 -8.70 -9.78 -21.57
C CYS A 162 -7.59 -8.72 -21.38
N ILE A 163 -6.47 -9.06 -20.75
CA ILE A 163 -5.32 -8.13 -20.54
C ILE A 163 -4.02 -8.59 -21.22
N GLY A 164 -4.10 -9.69 -21.98
CA GLY A 164 -2.98 -10.33 -22.65
C GLY A 164 -2.39 -9.47 -23.75
N ARG A 165 -1.06 -9.40 -23.77
CA ARG A 165 -0.26 -8.65 -24.73
C ARG A 165 0.40 -9.64 -25.68
N LYS A 166 0.37 -9.40 -26.99
CA LYS A 166 1.39 -9.99 -27.88
C LYS A 166 2.75 -9.38 -27.52
N GLU A 167 3.84 -10.06 -27.82
CA GLU A 167 5.15 -9.42 -27.69
C GLU A 167 5.24 -8.21 -28.64
N ASP A 168 6.06 -7.24 -28.24
CA ASP A 168 6.26 -5.92 -28.85
C ASP A 168 5.04 -4.96 -28.90
N GLN A 169 3.81 -5.44 -28.70
CA GLN A 169 2.62 -4.58 -28.70
C GLN A 169 2.43 -3.79 -27.39
N THR A 170 1.91 -2.56 -27.44
CA THR A 170 1.45 -1.80 -26.27
C THR A 170 0.04 -2.24 -25.82
N TRP A 171 -0.30 -2.05 -24.54
CA TRP A 171 -1.67 -2.30 -24.06
C TRP A 171 -2.66 -1.30 -24.65
N THR A 172 -3.77 -1.80 -25.20
CA THR A 172 -4.86 -0.95 -25.72
C THR A 172 -5.60 -0.24 -24.58
N ALA A 173 -6.31 0.85 -24.88
CA ALA A 173 -7.07 1.62 -23.88
C ALA A 173 -8.07 0.74 -23.09
N GLN A 174 -8.73 -0.22 -23.75
CA GLN A 174 -9.65 -1.16 -23.09
C GLN A 174 -8.91 -2.12 -22.15
N GLN A 175 -7.71 -2.58 -22.54
CA GLN A 175 -6.89 -3.45 -21.69
C GLN A 175 -6.37 -2.71 -20.45
N LYS A 176 -5.88 -1.48 -20.62
CA LYS A 176 -5.45 -0.60 -19.51
C LYS A 176 -6.59 -0.37 -18.52
N ASP A 177 -7.81 -0.12 -19.01
CA ASP A 177 -8.98 0.08 -18.15
C ASP A 177 -9.42 -1.21 -17.41
N LEU A 178 -9.20 -2.40 -17.98
CA LEU A 178 -9.48 -3.69 -17.32
C LEU A 178 -8.40 -4.14 -16.33
N LEU A 179 -7.15 -3.74 -16.55
CA LEU A 179 -5.96 -4.24 -15.85
C LEU A 179 -6.07 -4.17 -14.33
N GLU A 180 -6.44 -3.01 -13.80
CA GLU A 180 -6.62 -2.77 -12.36
C GLU A 180 -7.68 -3.71 -11.75
N GLY A 181 -8.78 -3.96 -12.48
CA GLY A 181 -9.86 -4.84 -12.05
C GLY A 181 -9.47 -6.32 -12.07
N VAL A 182 -8.73 -6.76 -13.10
CA VAL A 182 -8.18 -8.13 -13.15
C VAL A 182 -7.20 -8.36 -12.01
N LEU A 183 -6.20 -7.49 -11.85
CA LEU A 183 -5.16 -7.65 -10.84
C LEU A 183 -5.72 -7.58 -9.42
N SER A 184 -6.70 -6.70 -9.17
CA SER A 184 -7.42 -6.66 -7.89
C SER A 184 -8.20 -7.96 -7.63
N SER A 185 -8.90 -8.51 -8.64
CA SER A 185 -9.61 -9.79 -8.49
C SER A 185 -8.67 -10.94 -8.15
N TRP A 186 -7.50 -11.04 -8.81
CA TRP A 186 -6.50 -12.06 -8.49
C TRP A 186 -5.94 -11.85 -7.09
N ALA A 187 -5.63 -10.62 -6.68
CA ALA A 187 -5.12 -10.32 -5.35
C ALA A 187 -6.12 -10.64 -4.21
N GLU A 188 -7.42 -10.77 -4.51
CA GLU A 188 -8.45 -11.22 -3.55
C GLU A 188 -8.68 -12.74 -3.56
N ILE A 189 -8.51 -13.41 -4.71
CA ILE A 189 -8.76 -14.85 -4.87
C ILE A 189 -7.51 -15.70 -4.57
N MET A 190 -6.31 -15.23 -4.94
CA MET A 190 -5.05 -15.97 -4.76
C MET A 190 -4.77 -16.42 -3.31
N PRO A 191 -5.02 -15.63 -2.26
CA PRO A 191 -4.82 -16.09 -0.87
C PRO A 191 -5.76 -17.23 -0.46
N LYS A 192 -6.94 -17.31 -1.08
CA LYS A 192 -7.99 -18.31 -0.82
C LYS A 192 -7.80 -19.60 -1.61
N HIS A 193 -7.33 -19.52 -2.86
CA HIS A 193 -7.19 -20.67 -3.75
C HIS A 193 -5.81 -20.79 -4.43
N PRO A 194 -4.69 -20.70 -3.67
CA PRO A 194 -3.34 -20.53 -4.23
C PRO A 194 -2.91 -21.67 -5.15
N THR A 195 -3.32 -22.91 -4.87
CA THR A 195 -2.98 -24.10 -5.66
C THR A 195 -3.52 -24.07 -7.08
N ILE A 196 -4.64 -23.38 -7.32
CA ILE A 196 -5.28 -23.28 -8.65
C ILE A 196 -4.54 -22.30 -9.57
N PHE A 197 -3.82 -21.32 -9.00
CA PHE A 197 -3.00 -20.38 -9.76
C PHE A 197 -1.67 -20.97 -10.27
N ARG A 198 -1.26 -22.16 -9.79
CA ARG A 198 0.02 -22.80 -10.15
C ARG A 198 0.34 -22.88 -11.65
N PRO A 199 -0.58 -23.35 -12.52
CA PRO A 199 -0.28 -23.44 -13.95
C PRO A 199 -0.09 -22.09 -14.64
N PHE A 200 -0.54 -21.01 -14.00
CA PHE A 200 -0.61 -19.67 -14.58
C PHE A 200 0.51 -18.73 -14.10
N ILE A 201 1.34 -19.13 -13.12
CA ILE A 201 2.36 -18.28 -12.48
C ILE A 201 3.22 -17.56 -13.52
N THR A 202 3.83 -18.28 -14.47
CA THR A 202 4.69 -17.72 -15.51
C THR A 202 3.94 -16.73 -16.43
N GLN A 203 2.68 -17.01 -16.74
CA GLN A 203 1.86 -16.14 -17.60
C GLN A 203 1.44 -14.86 -16.86
N THR A 204 1.06 -14.98 -15.59
CA THR A 204 0.81 -13.83 -14.70
C THR A 204 2.07 -12.99 -14.52
N GLN A 205 3.24 -13.61 -14.33
CA GLN A 205 4.53 -12.91 -14.26
C GLN A 205 4.84 -12.12 -15.53
N ARG A 206 4.68 -12.73 -16.72
CA ARG A 206 4.91 -12.06 -18.03
C ARG A 206 4.03 -10.82 -18.23
N VAL A 207 2.82 -10.82 -17.66
CA VAL A 207 1.89 -9.68 -17.72
C VAL A 207 2.26 -8.58 -16.72
N ILE A 208 2.68 -8.92 -15.49
CA ILE A 208 2.93 -7.91 -14.44
C ILE A 208 4.37 -7.39 -14.39
N ALA A 209 5.37 -8.10 -14.92
CA ALA A 209 6.78 -7.73 -14.78
C ALA A 209 7.11 -6.27 -15.19
N PRO A 210 6.58 -5.72 -16.31
CA PRO A 210 6.80 -4.31 -16.67
C PRO A 210 6.22 -3.31 -15.66
N LEU A 211 5.15 -3.70 -14.95
CA LEU A 211 4.41 -2.83 -14.01
C LEU A 211 5.06 -2.80 -12.60
N VAL A 212 5.93 -3.77 -12.32
CA VAL A 212 6.54 -3.98 -11.01
C VAL A 212 7.88 -3.26 -10.86
N GLY A 213 8.60 -3.00 -11.98
CA GLY A 213 9.91 -2.34 -11.98
C GLY A 213 11.10 -3.29 -12.02
N PHE A 214 10.99 -4.44 -12.70
CA PHE A 214 12.08 -5.42 -12.88
C PHE A 214 12.53 -5.57 -14.35
N VAL A 215 12.29 -4.56 -15.18
CA VAL A 215 12.53 -4.62 -16.63
C VAL A 215 13.07 -3.28 -17.10
N ASP A 216 14.29 -3.29 -17.64
CA ASP A 216 14.94 -2.11 -18.22
C ASP A 216 14.08 -1.49 -19.33
N GLY A 217 14.01 -0.17 -19.40
CA GLY A 217 13.20 0.55 -20.39
C GLY A 217 11.68 0.47 -20.21
N ALA A 218 11.15 -0.18 -19.16
CA ALA A 218 9.71 -0.31 -18.94
C ALA A 218 8.95 1.01 -18.73
N ALA A 219 9.65 2.11 -18.41
CA ALA A 219 9.07 3.46 -18.29
C ALA A 219 8.24 3.84 -19.53
N VAL A 220 8.82 3.69 -20.73
CA VAL A 220 8.18 4.03 -22.02
C VAL A 220 6.85 3.29 -22.25
N PHE A 221 6.70 2.10 -21.66
CA PHE A 221 5.49 1.28 -21.78
C PHE A 221 4.48 1.50 -20.64
N THR A 222 4.87 2.15 -19.54
CA THR A 222 4.09 2.19 -18.29
C THR A 222 3.87 3.57 -17.68
N GLU A 223 4.49 4.62 -18.21
CA GLU A 223 4.21 6.03 -17.88
C GLU A 223 2.71 6.34 -17.99
N ALA A 224 2.08 5.90 -19.09
CA ALA A 224 0.64 6.03 -19.34
C ALA A 224 -0.21 4.88 -18.73
N MET A 225 0.02 4.52 -17.47
CA MET A 225 -0.71 3.45 -16.74
C MET A 225 -1.21 3.96 -15.38
N SER A 226 -2.38 3.50 -14.89
CA SER A 226 -2.92 3.97 -13.61
C SER A 226 -2.01 3.58 -12.43
N PRO A 227 -1.87 4.44 -11.39
CA PRO A 227 -1.13 4.08 -10.18
C PRO A 227 -1.78 2.90 -9.45
N GLY A 228 -3.12 2.77 -9.53
CA GLY A 228 -3.85 1.61 -9.03
C GLY A 228 -3.46 0.31 -9.75
N SER A 229 -3.25 0.32 -11.06
CA SER A 229 -2.72 -0.84 -11.81
C SER A 229 -1.30 -1.20 -11.38
N LYS A 230 -0.39 -0.21 -11.23
CA LYS A 230 0.97 -0.45 -10.73
C LYS A 230 0.95 -1.03 -9.30
N GLY A 231 0.10 -0.50 -8.42
CA GLY A 231 -0.08 -1.01 -7.05
C GLY A 231 -0.67 -2.43 -7.01
N ALA A 232 -1.72 -2.70 -7.78
CA ALA A 232 -2.32 -4.03 -7.89
C ALA A 232 -1.36 -5.05 -8.48
N ALA A 233 -0.53 -4.66 -9.47
CA ALA A 233 0.52 -5.52 -10.04
C ALA A 233 1.58 -5.89 -9.00
N ARG A 234 2.05 -4.94 -8.19
CA ARG A 234 2.98 -5.20 -7.07
C ARG A 234 2.34 -6.14 -6.03
N LYS A 235 1.07 -5.94 -5.68
CA LYS A 235 0.33 -6.83 -4.75
C LYS A 235 0.18 -8.25 -5.30
N VAL A 236 -0.17 -8.42 -6.58
CA VAL A 236 -0.21 -9.75 -7.24
C VAL A 236 1.18 -10.38 -7.30
N HIS A 237 2.21 -9.61 -7.66
CA HIS A 237 3.59 -10.09 -7.71
C HIS A 237 4.03 -10.65 -6.36
N VAL A 238 3.80 -9.90 -5.28
CA VAL A 238 4.08 -10.38 -3.93
C VAL A 238 3.25 -11.63 -3.63
N LEU A 239 1.95 -11.68 -3.95
CA LEU A 239 1.09 -12.84 -3.63
C LEU A 239 1.43 -14.13 -4.40
N LEU A 240 2.15 -14.08 -5.53
CA LEU A 240 2.51 -15.27 -6.32
C LEU A 240 3.30 -16.33 -5.53
N HIS A 241 4.10 -15.95 -4.52
CA HIS A 241 4.82 -16.92 -3.68
C HIS A 241 3.86 -17.94 -3.06
N GLY A 242 2.66 -17.51 -2.65
CA GLY A 242 1.68 -18.36 -1.98
C GLY A 242 1.16 -19.48 -2.89
N SER A 243 1.21 -19.27 -4.22
CA SER A 243 0.85 -20.28 -5.22
C SER A 243 1.92 -21.36 -5.40
N SER A 244 3.17 -21.13 -4.99
CA SER A 244 4.26 -22.11 -5.14
C SER A 244 4.06 -23.40 -4.32
N THR A 245 5.04 -24.30 -4.35
CA THR A 245 5.02 -25.57 -3.58
C THR A 245 4.90 -25.31 -2.07
N LYS A 246 4.32 -26.25 -1.31
CA LYS A 246 3.99 -26.05 0.12
C LYS A 246 5.22 -25.78 1.00
N THR A 247 6.40 -26.23 0.55
CA THR A 247 7.72 -25.92 1.11
C THR A 247 8.22 -24.59 0.58
N GLY A 248 8.48 -24.50 -0.74
CA GLY A 248 9.14 -23.37 -1.40
C GLY A 248 8.42 -22.03 -1.27
N ALA A 249 7.10 -21.99 -1.05
CA ALA A 249 6.34 -20.74 -0.96
C ALA A 249 6.85 -19.69 0.05
N LEU A 250 7.61 -20.07 1.09
CA LEU A 250 8.31 -19.08 1.94
C LEU A 250 9.68 -18.72 1.40
N GLU A 251 10.44 -19.70 0.92
CA GLU A 251 11.77 -19.52 0.34
C GLU A 251 11.71 -18.60 -0.88
N ASP A 252 10.71 -18.79 -1.75
CA ASP A 252 10.40 -17.93 -2.91
C ASP A 252 10.02 -16.50 -2.48
N ARG A 253 9.33 -16.33 -1.34
CA ARG A 253 8.96 -15.01 -0.83
C ARG A 253 10.17 -14.27 -0.27
N ASP A 254 10.95 -14.94 0.56
CA ASP A 254 12.09 -14.34 1.25
C ASP A 254 13.23 -14.08 0.24
N ALA A 255 13.42 -14.96 -0.76
CA ALA A 255 14.27 -14.70 -1.92
C ALA A 255 13.73 -13.57 -2.82
N GLY A 256 12.41 -13.47 -3.01
CA GLY A 256 11.78 -12.37 -3.74
C GLY A 256 11.98 -11.00 -3.07
N LEU A 257 11.84 -10.95 -1.74
CA LEU A 257 12.14 -9.78 -0.92
C LEU A 257 13.64 -9.44 -0.94
N ALA A 258 14.53 -10.43 -0.82
CA ALA A 258 15.97 -10.22 -0.93
C ALA A 258 16.38 -9.69 -2.32
N LYS A 259 15.78 -10.23 -3.40
CA LYS A 259 15.98 -9.74 -4.77
C LYS A 259 15.46 -8.32 -4.96
N ALA A 260 14.26 -8.00 -4.44
CA ALA A 260 13.71 -6.65 -4.50
C ALA A 260 14.60 -5.65 -3.73
N LEU A 261 15.12 -6.03 -2.57
CA LEU A 261 16.02 -5.17 -1.78
C LEU A 261 17.38 -4.98 -2.46
N ALA A 262 17.98 -6.04 -3.00
CA ALA A 262 19.21 -5.95 -3.76
C ALA A 262 19.04 -5.09 -5.03
N ALA A 263 17.96 -5.30 -5.79
CA ALA A 263 17.63 -4.47 -6.95
C ALA A 263 17.43 -3.00 -6.58
N SER A 264 16.71 -2.71 -5.49
CA SER A 264 16.53 -1.34 -4.98
C SER A 264 17.87 -0.68 -4.63
N GLN A 265 18.79 -1.43 -4.01
CA GLN A 265 20.12 -0.95 -3.65
C GLN A 265 21.01 -0.71 -4.88
N VAL A 266 20.98 -1.60 -5.88
CA VAL A 266 21.70 -1.42 -7.15
C VAL A 266 21.13 -0.23 -7.94
N ALA A 267 19.81 -0.11 -8.05
CA ALA A 267 19.14 1.02 -8.69
C ALA A 267 19.50 2.34 -8.01
N ALA A 268 19.51 2.39 -6.66
CA ALA A 268 19.97 3.56 -5.91
C ALA A 268 21.44 3.89 -6.19
N VAL A 269 22.35 2.90 -6.17
CA VAL A 269 23.77 3.14 -6.51
C VAL A 269 23.90 3.66 -7.94
N GLY A 270 23.19 3.09 -8.92
CA GLY A 270 23.23 3.50 -10.32
C GLY A 270 22.75 4.93 -10.52
N VAL A 271 21.52 5.23 -10.08
CA VAL A 271 20.91 6.57 -10.14
C VAL A 271 21.81 7.59 -9.46
N PHE A 272 22.19 7.39 -8.20
CA PHE A 272 22.94 8.40 -7.46
C PHE A 272 24.41 8.50 -7.89
N SER A 273 25.06 7.43 -8.37
CA SER A 273 26.41 7.53 -8.96
C SER A 273 26.40 8.33 -10.27
N ALA A 274 25.34 8.21 -11.09
CA ALA A 274 25.17 9.02 -12.29
C ALA A 274 24.88 10.51 -11.98
N LEU A 275 24.23 10.79 -10.85
CA LEU A 275 23.87 12.15 -10.42
C LEU A 275 25.00 12.91 -9.70
N TYR A 276 25.74 12.24 -8.81
CA TYR A 276 26.80 12.88 -8.01
C TYR A 276 28.21 12.67 -8.59
N GLY A 277 28.42 11.60 -9.36
CA GLY A 277 29.72 11.05 -9.69
C GLY A 277 30.21 10.05 -8.64
N HIS A 278 30.95 9.03 -9.07
CA HIS A 278 31.31 7.87 -8.23
C HIS A 278 32.11 8.25 -6.97
N ASP A 279 32.95 9.28 -7.03
CA ASP A 279 33.78 9.72 -5.89
C ASP A 279 32.99 10.54 -4.86
N ASP A 280 32.23 11.56 -5.30
CA ASP A 280 31.40 12.39 -4.40
C ASP A 280 30.34 11.52 -3.67
N PHE A 281 29.76 10.52 -4.35
CA PHE A 281 28.81 9.58 -3.76
C PHE A 281 29.41 8.77 -2.60
N ARG A 282 30.70 8.44 -2.67
CA ARG A 282 31.42 7.72 -1.60
C ARG A 282 31.77 8.62 -0.41
N VAL A 283 31.82 9.94 -0.61
CA VAL A 283 32.12 10.94 0.43
C VAL A 283 30.92 11.22 1.35
N GLN A 284 29.68 11.09 0.87
CA GLN A 284 28.46 11.20 1.70
C GLN A 284 28.28 10.02 2.71
N GLY A 285 29.22 9.07 2.79
CA GLY A 285 29.19 7.98 3.78
C GLY A 285 28.22 6.84 3.45
N LEU A 286 27.57 6.88 2.28
CA LEU A 286 26.61 5.91 1.78
C LEU A 286 27.26 4.56 1.46
N ARG A 287 27.48 3.76 2.50
CA ARG A 287 27.86 2.35 2.40
C ARG A 287 26.66 1.47 2.00
N LEU A 288 26.11 1.72 0.81
CA LEU A 288 25.43 0.68 0.06
C LEU A 288 26.47 -0.39 -0.32
N ASN A 289 26.10 -1.67 -0.28
CA ASN A 289 27.06 -2.76 -0.46
C ASN A 289 27.36 -3.00 -1.95
N PHE A 290 28.30 -2.21 -2.50
CA PHE A 290 28.84 -2.28 -3.89
C PHE A 290 29.34 -3.66 -4.37
N LYS A 291 29.26 -4.72 -3.55
CA LYS A 291 29.46 -6.11 -4.02
C LYS A 291 28.32 -6.60 -4.90
N ALA A 292 27.15 -5.97 -4.84
CA ALA A 292 26.09 -6.18 -5.81
C ALA A 292 26.36 -5.35 -7.07
N VAL A 293 26.92 -6.03 -8.09
CA VAL A 293 26.62 -5.77 -9.51
C VAL A 293 26.93 -4.35 -10.02
N VAL A 294 28.16 -4.19 -10.54
CA VAL A 294 28.30 -3.50 -11.83
C VAL A 294 27.83 -4.51 -12.88
N ASN A 295 26.62 -4.34 -13.40
CA ASN A 295 26.20 -4.99 -14.64
C ASN A 295 26.69 -4.09 -15.78
N ASP A 296 27.16 -4.71 -16.86
CA ASP A 296 27.61 -4.04 -18.08
C ASP A 296 26.39 -3.68 -18.97
N SER A 297 25.42 -2.99 -18.36
CA SER A 297 24.18 -2.54 -19.00
C SER A 297 24.35 -1.09 -19.47
N ASP A 298 24.30 -0.88 -20.80
CA ASP A 298 24.61 0.39 -21.49
C ASP A 298 23.78 1.63 -21.07
N SER A 299 22.76 1.47 -20.22
CA SER A 299 21.98 2.56 -19.64
C SER A 299 21.91 2.41 -18.11
N PRO A 300 22.11 3.49 -17.34
CA PRO A 300 21.86 3.46 -15.90
C PRO A 300 20.35 3.27 -15.61
N PRO A 301 20.00 2.64 -14.48
CA PRO A 301 18.62 2.46 -14.04
C PRO A 301 17.94 3.81 -13.77
N SER A 302 16.61 3.84 -13.87
CA SER A 302 15.84 5.09 -13.82
C SER A 302 15.33 5.45 -12.42
N MET A 303 15.02 6.74 -12.18
CA MET A 303 14.40 7.17 -10.92
C MET A 303 12.98 6.60 -10.75
N GLU A 304 12.22 6.42 -11.85
CA GLU A 304 10.90 5.75 -11.80
C GLU A 304 11.03 4.28 -11.37
N GLU A 305 12.03 3.58 -11.89
CA GLU A 305 12.33 2.18 -11.55
C GLU A 305 12.74 2.04 -10.07
N LEU A 306 13.63 2.91 -9.57
CA LEU A 306 13.99 2.97 -8.15
C LEU A 306 12.74 3.21 -7.27
N ASN A 307 11.87 4.17 -7.64
CA ASN A 307 10.60 4.41 -6.95
C ASN A 307 9.68 3.16 -7.00
N ALA A 308 9.60 2.48 -8.15
CA ALA A 308 8.81 1.26 -8.32
C ALA A 308 9.30 0.11 -7.42
N LEU A 309 10.63 -0.06 -7.30
CA LEU A 309 11.27 -1.05 -6.45
C LEU A 309 11.12 -0.73 -4.95
N VAL A 310 11.26 0.54 -4.54
CA VAL A 310 10.96 0.98 -3.17
C VAL A 310 9.48 0.74 -2.82
N THR A 311 8.55 1.07 -3.72
CA THR A 311 7.12 0.79 -3.53
C THR A 311 6.84 -0.73 -3.46
N LEU A 312 7.61 -1.55 -4.18
CA LEU A 312 7.53 -3.01 -4.08
C LEU A 312 7.99 -3.52 -2.72
N LEU A 313 9.05 -2.94 -2.11
CA LEU A 313 9.45 -3.27 -0.74
C LEU A 313 8.33 -2.96 0.26
N GLY A 314 7.68 -1.80 0.13
CA GLY A 314 6.47 -1.47 0.90
C GLY A 314 5.37 -2.53 0.73
N ALA A 315 5.08 -2.95 -0.51
CA ALA A 315 4.10 -3.99 -0.80
C ALA A 315 4.46 -5.37 -0.19
N TYR A 316 5.75 -5.75 -0.15
CA TYR A 316 6.20 -6.96 0.57
C TYR A 316 5.91 -6.87 2.07
N ILE A 317 6.13 -5.71 2.70
CA ILE A 317 5.93 -5.49 4.14
C ILE A 317 4.42 -5.51 4.47
N GLN A 318 3.59 -4.80 3.69
CA GLN A 318 2.14 -4.77 3.91
C GLN A 318 1.46 -6.13 3.71
N THR A 319 1.89 -6.90 2.70
CA THR A 319 1.19 -8.13 2.29
C THR A 319 1.37 -9.26 3.30
N GLY A 320 0.28 -9.62 3.96
CA GLY A 320 0.22 -10.74 4.90
C GLY A 320 0.40 -12.12 4.26
N SER A 321 0.98 -13.03 5.02
CA SER A 321 1.28 -14.42 4.66
C SER A 321 0.55 -15.40 5.60
N ALA A 322 0.25 -16.61 5.13
CA ALA A 322 -0.38 -17.67 5.93
C ALA A 322 0.57 -18.41 6.90
N LYS A 323 1.86 -18.05 6.87
CA LYS A 323 2.94 -18.55 7.73
C LYS A 323 3.80 -17.35 8.18
N PRO A 324 4.59 -17.47 9.28
CA PRO A 324 5.62 -16.48 9.60
C PRO A 324 6.63 -16.33 8.45
N VAL A 325 7.25 -15.15 8.37
CA VAL A 325 8.13 -14.67 7.29
C VAL A 325 9.32 -13.98 7.93
N ASN A 326 10.52 -14.14 7.35
CA ASN A 326 11.69 -13.40 7.82
C ASN A 326 11.78 -12.04 7.11
N ILE A 327 11.75 -10.94 7.85
CA ILE A 327 11.89 -9.58 7.32
C ILE A 327 13.19 -8.98 7.86
N PRO A 328 14.19 -8.66 7.01
CA PRO A 328 15.46 -8.06 7.43
C PRO A 328 15.27 -6.56 7.73
N LEU A 329 14.47 -6.26 8.76
CA LEU A 329 13.97 -4.91 9.05
C LEU A 329 15.10 -3.89 9.25
N GLY A 330 16.20 -4.26 9.92
CA GLY A 330 17.36 -3.37 10.09
C GLY A 330 17.94 -2.92 8.74
N THR A 331 18.17 -3.84 7.80
CA THR A 331 18.67 -3.52 6.46
C THR A 331 17.70 -2.63 5.67
N ILE A 332 16.40 -2.86 5.82
CA ILE A 332 15.35 -2.05 5.18
C ILE A 332 15.31 -0.64 5.79
N VAL A 333 15.35 -0.49 7.11
CA VAL A 333 15.38 0.80 7.80
C VAL A 333 16.65 1.58 7.42
N THR A 334 17.83 0.95 7.46
CA THR A 334 19.08 1.59 7.03
C THR A 334 19.00 2.04 5.57
N PHE A 335 18.40 1.25 4.68
CA PHE A 335 18.20 1.64 3.29
C PHE A 335 17.23 2.83 3.13
N LEU A 336 16.10 2.83 3.84
CA LEU A 336 15.16 3.97 3.83
C LEU A 336 15.77 5.24 4.44
N GLN A 337 16.57 5.12 5.51
CA GLN A 337 17.32 6.24 6.09
C GLN A 337 18.40 6.76 5.12
N GLN A 338 19.09 5.87 4.39
CA GLN A 338 20.02 6.26 3.33
C GLN A 338 19.31 7.00 2.19
N LEU A 339 18.16 6.50 1.70
CA LEU A 339 17.35 7.21 0.70
C LEU A 339 16.86 8.57 1.22
N SER A 340 16.45 8.68 2.48
CA SER A 340 16.01 9.94 3.09
C SER A 340 17.09 11.02 3.22
N SER A 341 18.37 10.64 3.10
CA SER A 341 19.50 11.56 3.29
C SER A 341 19.85 12.37 2.05
N PHE A 342 19.36 11.98 0.86
CA PHE A 342 19.59 12.71 -0.37
C PHE A 342 18.79 14.01 -0.39
N SER A 343 19.48 15.15 -0.52
CA SER A 343 18.82 16.46 -0.52
C SER A 343 19.21 17.29 -1.75
N ALA A 344 18.18 17.86 -2.37
CA ALA A 344 18.28 18.88 -3.41
C ALA A 344 19.11 20.12 -3.02
N GLN A 345 19.28 20.36 -1.71
CA GLN A 345 19.90 21.57 -1.17
C GLN A 345 21.43 21.48 -1.07
N ASP A 346 22.04 20.32 -1.37
CA ASP A 346 23.49 20.19 -1.49
C ASP A 346 24.00 21.00 -2.70
N SER A 347 24.51 22.20 -2.45
CA SER A 347 24.88 23.18 -3.48
C SER A 347 25.91 22.70 -4.50
N LYS A 348 26.66 21.64 -4.18
CA LYS A 348 27.62 20.95 -5.08
C LYS A 348 26.93 20.18 -6.23
N PHE A 349 25.70 19.71 -6.03
CA PHE A 349 24.88 19.00 -7.03
C PHE A 349 24.30 20.00 -8.07
N VAL A 350 23.83 21.15 -7.58
CA VAL A 350 23.10 22.15 -8.36
C VAL A 350 23.98 22.86 -9.42
N SER A 351 25.31 22.85 -9.29
CA SER A 351 26.21 23.52 -10.25
C SER A 351 26.54 22.68 -11.48
N LYS A 352 26.76 21.36 -11.32
CA LYS A 352 27.25 20.47 -12.39
C LYS A 352 26.18 20.08 -13.42
N LEU A 353 24.91 20.00 -13.02
CA LEU A 353 23.85 19.40 -13.84
C LEU A 353 23.09 20.41 -14.72
N GLY A 354 22.78 20.03 -15.97
CA GLY A 354 22.02 20.86 -16.92
C GLY A 354 20.63 21.25 -16.40
N LYS A 355 20.19 22.49 -16.68
CA LYS A 355 18.99 23.10 -16.07
C LYS A 355 17.72 22.25 -16.17
N ASN A 356 17.46 21.65 -17.35
CA ASN A 356 16.23 20.89 -17.61
C ASN A 356 16.25 19.53 -16.89
N LEU A 357 17.37 18.79 -16.98
CA LEU A 357 17.56 17.52 -16.26
C LEU A 357 17.39 17.72 -14.75
N ARG A 358 18.02 18.78 -14.21
CA ARG A 358 17.90 19.18 -12.81
C ARG A 358 16.45 19.37 -12.39
N GLN A 359 15.62 20.03 -13.20
CA GLN A 359 14.22 20.25 -12.84
C GLN A 359 13.38 18.96 -12.86
N GLY A 360 13.66 18.03 -13.77
CA GLY A 360 13.04 16.69 -13.76
C GLY A 360 13.41 15.90 -12.51
N ILE A 361 14.70 15.71 -12.27
CA ILE A 361 15.24 14.92 -11.14
C ILE A 361 14.78 15.47 -9.78
N LEU A 362 14.56 16.79 -9.65
CA LEU A 362 14.02 17.39 -8.43
C LEU A 362 12.55 17.04 -8.16
N LEU A 363 11.74 16.86 -9.21
CA LEU A 363 10.37 16.36 -9.10
C LEU A 363 10.39 14.86 -8.79
N ASP A 364 11.21 14.09 -9.52
CA ASP A 364 11.29 12.63 -9.35
C ASP A 364 11.77 12.26 -7.93
N LEU A 365 12.72 13.02 -7.37
CA LEU A 365 13.21 12.87 -5.98
C LEU A 365 12.09 13.08 -4.95
N ALA A 366 11.16 14.01 -5.19
CA ALA A 366 9.99 14.18 -4.31
C ALA A 366 9.10 12.92 -4.32
N THR A 367 8.88 12.33 -5.51
CA THR A 367 8.10 11.07 -5.62
C THR A 367 8.80 9.89 -4.95
N LEU A 368 10.13 9.81 -5.01
CA LEU A 368 10.93 8.81 -4.29
C LEU A 368 10.78 8.99 -2.77
N HIS A 369 10.85 10.22 -2.27
CA HIS A 369 10.65 10.50 -0.84
C HIS A 369 9.24 10.19 -0.36
N ILE A 370 8.20 10.41 -1.17
CA ILE A 370 6.83 9.96 -0.86
C ILE A 370 6.78 8.42 -0.75
N ALA A 371 7.42 7.68 -1.68
CA ALA A 371 7.50 6.22 -1.60
C ALA A 371 8.32 5.70 -0.40
N VAL A 372 9.32 6.47 0.06
CA VAL A 372 10.03 6.21 1.33
C VAL A 372 9.10 6.41 2.52
N LEU A 373 8.33 7.51 2.59
CA LEU A 373 7.34 7.74 3.65
C LEU A 373 6.26 6.66 3.69
N ASP A 374 5.67 6.30 2.54
CA ASP A 374 4.71 5.19 2.41
C ASP A 374 5.33 3.84 2.89
N SER A 375 6.64 3.64 2.69
CA SER A 375 7.35 2.45 3.19
C SER A 375 7.59 2.48 4.70
N ILE A 376 7.82 3.67 5.28
CA ILE A 376 7.90 3.86 6.74
C ILE A 376 6.52 3.63 7.37
N ASP A 377 5.46 4.23 6.83
CA ASP A 377 4.07 4.03 7.28
C ASP A 377 3.66 2.54 7.21
N SER A 378 4.11 1.84 6.16
CA SER A 378 3.94 0.38 6.02
C SER A 378 4.58 -0.41 7.17
N ILE A 379 5.79 -0.02 7.60
CA ILE A 379 6.47 -0.60 8.77
C ILE A 379 5.68 -0.28 10.05
N LEU A 380 5.31 0.99 10.26
CA LEU A 380 4.63 1.45 11.47
C LEU A 380 3.26 0.77 11.67
N HIS A 381 2.41 0.73 10.62
CA HIS A 381 1.09 0.10 10.68
C HIS A 381 1.14 -1.42 10.91
N ARG A 382 2.08 -2.11 10.25
CA ARG A 382 2.16 -3.58 10.23
C ARG A 382 2.96 -4.17 11.37
N ILE A 383 4.12 -3.58 11.68
CA ILE A 383 5.11 -4.12 12.63
C ILE A 383 4.95 -3.47 14.02
N ARG A 384 4.43 -2.23 14.08
CA ARG A 384 4.04 -1.53 15.32
C ARG A 384 5.15 -1.56 16.38
N THR A 385 4.88 -2.13 17.56
CA THR A 385 5.79 -2.18 18.71
C THR A 385 7.08 -2.97 18.45
N VAL A 386 7.13 -3.85 17.45
CA VAL A 386 8.38 -4.56 17.09
C VAL A 386 9.35 -3.63 16.32
N ALA A 387 8.86 -2.53 15.74
CA ALA A 387 9.72 -1.51 15.10
C ALA A 387 10.31 -0.50 16.11
N MET A 388 9.98 -0.58 17.41
CA MET A 388 10.44 0.36 18.44
C MET A 388 11.96 0.64 18.46
N PRO A 389 12.87 -0.33 18.27
CA PRO A 389 14.31 -0.06 18.24
C PRO A 389 14.74 0.90 17.13
N PHE A 390 13.97 0.98 16.04
CA PHE A 390 14.26 1.75 14.84
C PHE A 390 13.55 3.11 14.79
N MET A 391 12.66 3.41 15.75
CA MET A 391 11.81 4.60 15.70
C MET A 391 12.60 5.92 15.68
N ARG A 392 13.80 5.94 16.28
CA ARG A 392 14.69 7.10 16.21
C ARG A 392 15.22 7.30 14.78
N ASP A 393 15.68 6.24 14.14
CA ASP A 393 16.28 6.29 12.81
C ASP A 393 15.23 6.63 11.75
N LEU A 394 14.00 6.10 11.94
CA LEU A 394 12.82 6.47 11.17
C LEU A 394 12.42 7.94 11.37
N LEU A 395 12.45 8.46 12.60
CA LEU A 395 12.15 9.87 12.88
C LEU A 395 13.21 10.80 12.27
N GLU A 396 14.48 10.41 12.31
CA GLU A 396 15.58 11.11 11.67
C GLU A 396 15.39 11.14 10.14
N ALA A 397 15.04 10.00 9.54
CA ALA A 397 14.73 9.90 8.11
C ALA A 397 13.59 10.82 7.66
N VAL A 398 12.46 10.80 8.38
CA VAL A 398 11.31 11.68 8.10
C VAL A 398 11.67 13.16 8.28
N THR A 399 12.53 13.47 9.26
CA THR A 399 13.05 14.84 9.48
C THR A 399 13.97 15.30 8.34
N ASN A 400 14.76 14.40 7.75
CA ASN A 400 15.62 14.70 6.60
C ASN A 400 14.79 14.96 5.32
N VAL A 401 13.81 14.11 5.04
CA VAL A 401 12.83 14.29 3.94
C VAL A 401 12.13 15.65 4.05
N PHE A 402 11.63 16.00 5.24
CA PHE A 402 11.03 17.30 5.51
C PHE A 402 12.00 18.46 5.26
N GLN A 403 13.27 18.33 5.70
CA GLN A 403 14.26 19.38 5.49
C GLN A 403 14.61 19.60 4.01
N ALA A 404 14.65 18.54 3.20
CA ALA A 404 14.92 18.60 1.77
C ALA A 404 13.78 19.28 0.97
N HIS A 405 12.52 18.97 1.27
CA HIS A 405 11.35 19.35 0.46
C HIS A 405 10.34 20.29 1.16
N LYS A 406 10.80 21.18 2.04
CA LYS A 406 9.97 22.12 2.84
C LYS A 406 8.85 22.81 2.06
N SER A 407 9.06 23.18 0.80
CA SER A 407 8.09 23.90 -0.04
C SER A 407 6.94 23.04 -0.56
N ASP A 408 7.13 21.72 -0.69
CA ASP A 408 6.17 20.80 -1.31
C ASP A 408 5.01 20.46 -0.35
N TYR A 409 3.77 20.64 -0.79
CA TYR A 409 2.59 20.45 0.05
C TYR A 409 2.21 18.97 0.22
N GLU A 410 2.36 18.15 -0.82
CA GLU A 410 1.97 16.72 -0.77
C GLU A 410 2.91 15.97 0.19
N LEU A 411 4.21 16.25 0.06
CA LEU A 411 5.23 15.72 0.96
C LEU A 411 5.06 16.23 2.40
N ARG A 412 4.65 17.50 2.63
CA ARG A 412 4.31 17.98 3.99
C ARG A 412 3.11 17.25 4.60
N ILE A 413 2.04 17.00 3.83
CA ILE A 413 0.89 16.20 4.28
C ILE A 413 1.34 14.82 4.78
N ARG A 414 2.14 14.10 3.98
CA ARG A 414 2.65 12.78 4.35
C ARG A 414 3.59 12.82 5.55
N VAL A 415 4.53 13.78 5.58
CA VAL A 415 5.41 13.99 6.74
C VAL A 415 4.61 14.19 8.03
N TYR A 416 3.56 15.01 8.03
CA TYR A 416 2.74 15.23 9.23
C TYR A 416 2.03 13.94 9.68
N GLN A 417 1.53 13.14 8.75
CA GLN A 417 0.89 11.84 9.03
C GLN A 417 1.91 10.81 9.60
N THR A 418 3.07 10.65 8.97
CA THR A 418 4.13 9.75 9.45
C THR A 418 4.65 10.17 10.83
N VAL A 419 4.90 11.47 11.06
CA VAL A 419 5.34 11.97 12.38
C VAL A 419 4.25 11.77 13.44
N GLN A 420 2.97 12.00 13.12
CA GLN A 420 1.86 11.72 14.04
C GLN A 420 1.87 10.24 14.48
N MET A 421 2.11 9.31 13.55
CA MET A 421 2.23 7.88 13.86
C MET A 421 3.46 7.54 14.70
N ILE A 422 4.65 8.06 14.38
CA ILE A 422 5.87 7.81 15.17
C ILE A 422 5.72 8.37 16.60
N LEU A 423 5.19 9.59 16.75
CA LEU A 423 4.96 10.21 18.05
C LEU A 423 4.03 9.35 18.92
N ASN A 424 2.96 8.80 18.37
CA ASN A 424 2.04 7.90 19.09
C ASN A 424 2.71 6.59 19.57
N PHE A 425 3.89 6.21 19.05
CA PHE A 425 4.67 5.07 19.57
C PHE A 425 5.75 5.48 20.59
N ILE A 426 6.46 6.59 20.40
CA ILE A 426 7.65 6.94 21.22
C ILE A 426 7.61 8.26 21.98
N GLY A 427 6.64 9.16 21.75
CA GLY A 427 6.71 10.57 22.17
C GLY A 427 7.02 10.78 23.67
N TYR A 428 6.35 10.06 24.57
CA TYR A 428 6.58 10.14 26.02
C TYR A 428 8.00 9.71 26.44
N SER A 429 8.69 8.92 25.61
CA SER A 429 10.06 8.43 25.84
C SER A 429 11.13 9.22 25.07
N MET A 430 10.74 10.26 24.31
CA MET A 430 11.68 11.03 23.51
C MET A 430 12.62 11.87 24.39
N THR A 431 13.91 11.83 24.05
CA THR A 431 14.89 12.74 24.66
C THR A 431 14.70 14.16 24.13
N ILE A 432 15.05 15.18 24.93
CA ILE A 432 15.02 16.60 24.51
C ILE A 432 15.81 16.83 23.20
N LYS A 433 16.88 16.04 22.96
CA LYS A 433 17.65 16.09 21.70
C LYS A 433 16.81 15.62 20.49
N SER A 434 15.99 14.60 20.68
CA SER A 434 15.05 14.07 19.67
C SER A 434 13.83 14.98 19.48
N THR A 435 13.38 15.69 20.52
CA THR A 435 12.34 16.72 20.39
C THR A 435 12.87 17.93 19.60
N ARG A 436 14.14 18.31 19.82
CA ARG A 436 14.79 19.45 19.14
C ARG A 436 14.90 19.31 17.62
N SER A 437 15.01 18.10 17.07
CA SER A 437 14.99 17.90 15.61
C SER A 437 13.62 18.17 14.98
N LEU A 438 12.53 18.14 15.77
CA LEU A 438 11.18 18.44 15.30
C LEU A 438 10.82 19.92 15.31
N TYR A 439 11.58 20.80 15.99
CA TYR A 439 11.24 22.24 16.06
C TYR A 439 11.00 22.92 14.70
N PRO A 440 11.75 22.64 13.61
CA PRO A 440 11.47 23.22 12.29
C PRO A 440 10.11 22.77 11.72
N LEU A 441 9.74 21.51 11.96
CA LEU A 441 8.48 20.90 11.52
C LEU A 441 7.30 21.43 12.35
N MET A 442 7.49 21.58 13.67
CA MET A 442 6.50 22.18 14.57
C MET A 442 6.17 23.63 14.18
N ARG A 443 7.18 24.41 13.77
CA ARG A 443 6.98 25.77 13.22
C ARG A 443 6.27 25.78 11.87
N GLN A 444 6.67 24.91 10.94
CA GLN A 444 6.02 24.84 9.63
C GLN A 444 4.55 24.40 9.76
N CYS A 445 4.26 23.47 10.66
CA CYS A 445 2.90 23.07 11.03
C CYS A 445 2.08 24.28 11.53
N CYS A 446 2.68 25.15 12.37
CA CYS A 446 2.01 26.38 12.79
C CYS A 446 1.76 27.36 11.64
N SER A 447 2.73 27.56 10.74
CA SER A 447 2.58 28.45 9.58
C SER A 447 1.67 27.92 8.47
N ASP A 448 1.50 26.59 8.36
CA ASP A 448 0.57 25.96 7.40
C ASP A 448 -0.89 26.06 7.91
N ILE A 449 -1.11 25.99 9.23
CA ILE A 449 -2.44 26.14 9.87
C ILE A 449 -2.92 27.59 9.80
N LEU A 450 -2.06 28.56 10.13
CA LEU A 450 -2.43 29.98 10.09
C LEU A 450 -2.67 30.41 8.63
N PRO A 451 -3.69 31.24 8.35
CA PRO A 451 -3.86 31.79 7.01
C PRO A 451 -2.60 32.58 6.63
N SER A 452 -2.03 32.25 5.47
CA SER A 452 -0.81 32.86 4.95
C SER A 452 -0.84 34.37 5.15
N LYS A 453 0.17 34.90 5.85
CA LYS A 453 0.28 36.33 6.14
C LYS A 453 0.65 37.05 4.85
N ASP A 454 -0.37 37.34 4.04
CA ASP A 454 -0.24 37.87 2.69
C ASP A 454 0.75 39.03 2.66
N THR A 455 1.59 39.05 1.62
CA THR A 455 2.58 40.13 1.45
C THR A 455 1.91 41.38 0.85
N SER A 456 0.82 41.81 1.50
CA SER A 456 0.34 43.18 1.51
C SER A 456 1.37 44.04 2.26
N ALA A 457 2.55 44.20 1.65
CA ALA A 457 3.53 45.15 2.09
C ALA A 457 2.89 46.54 2.06
N SER A 458 2.88 47.22 3.21
CA SER A 458 2.35 48.58 3.34
C SER A 458 3.20 49.56 2.52
N ALA A 459 2.87 49.70 1.24
CA ALA A 459 3.43 50.72 0.38
C ALA A 459 2.76 52.06 0.71
N GLU A 460 3.51 52.96 1.34
CA GLU A 460 3.08 54.33 1.59
C GLU A 460 2.76 55.04 0.25
N PRO A 461 1.71 55.87 0.17
CA PRO A 461 1.19 56.38 -1.10
C PRO A 461 2.06 57.51 -1.69
N THR A 462 3.21 57.16 -2.26
CA THR A 462 4.04 58.08 -3.05
C THR A 462 3.53 58.16 -4.49
N LEU A 463 2.93 59.31 -4.82
CA LEU A 463 2.31 59.56 -6.12
C LEU A 463 3.34 59.70 -7.26
N LYS A 464 3.27 58.81 -8.27
CA LYS A 464 3.22 59.08 -9.74
C LYS A 464 3.77 57.92 -10.58
N VAL A 465 2.95 57.40 -11.51
CA VAL A 465 3.20 57.34 -12.97
C VAL A 465 1.98 56.69 -13.65
N LYS A 466 1.66 57.09 -14.89
CA LYS A 466 0.59 56.47 -15.70
C LYS A 466 1.15 55.30 -16.52
N ALA A 467 0.51 54.12 -16.45
CA ALA A 467 0.57 53.11 -17.50
C ALA A 467 -0.72 52.27 -17.52
N VAL A 468 -1.18 51.95 -18.74
CA VAL A 468 -2.46 51.32 -19.11
C VAL A 468 -2.78 50.02 -18.33
N ILE A 469 -3.97 49.95 -17.73
CA ILE A 469 -4.57 48.69 -17.24
C ILE A 469 -5.35 48.03 -18.38
N ASN A 470 -5.03 46.77 -18.70
CA ASN A 470 -5.83 45.94 -19.63
C ASN A 470 -6.87 45.12 -18.82
N PRO A 471 -8.18 45.36 -18.96
CA PRO A 471 -9.20 44.74 -18.09
C PRO A 471 -9.45 43.25 -18.35
N ASN A 472 -8.99 42.69 -19.47
CA ASN A 472 -9.29 41.31 -19.88
C ASN A 472 -8.44 40.23 -19.18
N ALA A 473 -7.46 40.60 -18.34
CA ALA A 473 -6.63 39.63 -17.61
C ALA A 473 -7.33 39.00 -16.38
N LEU A 474 -8.46 39.57 -15.93
CA LEU A 474 -9.06 39.27 -14.61
C LEU A 474 -10.04 38.08 -14.60
N ILE A 475 -10.34 37.48 -15.76
CA ILE A 475 -11.38 36.43 -15.91
C ILE A 475 -10.80 35.16 -16.59
N GLY A 476 -9.52 34.87 -16.34
CA GLY A 476 -8.76 33.85 -17.10
C GLY A 476 -8.34 32.58 -16.35
N THR A 477 -8.47 32.50 -15.02
CA THR A 477 -7.73 31.51 -14.20
C THR A 477 -8.57 30.62 -13.28
N SER A 478 -9.91 30.74 -13.27
CA SER A 478 -10.80 30.09 -12.29
C SER A 478 -10.81 28.55 -12.28
N HIS A 479 -10.16 27.87 -13.22
CA HIS A 479 -10.06 26.41 -13.25
C HIS A 479 -8.82 25.82 -12.57
N ASN A 480 -7.82 26.62 -12.18
CA ASN A 480 -6.62 26.08 -11.52
C ASN A 480 -6.63 26.24 -9.98
N ASN A 481 -7.35 27.23 -9.44
CA ASN A 481 -7.40 27.45 -7.99
C ASN A 481 -8.09 26.31 -7.23
N GLN A 482 -9.15 25.70 -7.77
CA GLN A 482 -9.93 24.68 -7.04
C GLN A 482 -9.11 23.45 -6.57
N ARG A 483 -8.02 23.11 -7.27
CA ARG A 483 -7.08 22.06 -6.81
C ARG A 483 -6.15 22.53 -5.69
N ASN A 484 -5.75 23.80 -5.73
CA ASN A 484 -4.92 24.40 -4.70
C ASN A 484 -5.74 24.62 -3.41
N ASP A 485 -6.99 25.04 -3.54
CA ASP A 485 -7.92 25.22 -2.41
C ASP A 485 -8.16 23.88 -1.67
N SER A 486 -8.35 22.77 -2.39
CA SER A 486 -8.47 21.45 -1.77
C SER A 486 -7.16 20.97 -1.15
N ALA A 487 -6.05 21.05 -1.87
CA ALA A 487 -4.75 20.57 -1.37
C ALA A 487 -4.23 21.39 -0.18
N PHE A 488 -4.52 22.70 -0.14
CA PHE A 488 -4.23 23.56 1.00
C PHE A 488 -5.11 23.21 2.20
N LYS A 489 -6.39 22.87 1.98
CA LYS A 489 -7.26 22.35 3.04
C LYS A 489 -6.76 21.00 3.57
N ASP A 490 -6.37 20.07 2.70
CA ASP A 490 -5.85 18.76 3.11
C ASP A 490 -4.55 18.90 3.93
N LEU A 491 -3.72 19.89 3.61
CA LEU A 491 -2.55 20.30 4.41
C LEU A 491 -2.94 20.89 5.77
N GLN A 492 -3.93 21.78 5.82
CA GLN A 492 -4.45 22.34 7.08
C GLN A 492 -5.10 21.28 7.96
N ASP A 493 -5.85 20.34 7.39
CA ASP A 493 -6.44 19.20 8.08
C ASP A 493 -5.33 18.27 8.61
N ALA A 494 -4.28 17.98 7.83
CA ALA A 494 -3.14 17.18 8.30
C ALA A 494 -2.35 17.86 9.43
N ALA A 495 -2.06 19.16 9.31
CA ALA A 495 -1.33 19.92 10.31
C ALA A 495 -2.14 20.11 11.61
N SER A 496 -3.44 20.42 11.51
CA SER A 496 -4.33 20.57 12.67
C SER A 496 -4.59 19.25 13.41
N ASN A 497 -4.45 18.10 12.76
CA ASN A 497 -4.46 16.78 13.40
C ASN A 497 -3.12 16.44 14.11
N LEU A 498 -2.00 17.01 13.66
CA LEU A 498 -0.69 16.83 14.32
C LEU A 498 -0.57 17.68 15.60
N LEU A 499 -1.16 18.88 15.64
CA LEU A 499 -1.01 19.83 16.74
C LEU A 499 -1.43 19.27 18.14
N PRO A 500 -2.58 18.56 18.30
CA PRO A 500 -2.94 17.92 19.56
C PRO A 500 -1.98 16.81 19.97
N VAL A 501 -1.42 16.06 19.01
CA VAL A 501 -0.48 14.96 19.29
C VAL A 501 0.88 15.51 19.76
N LEU A 502 1.35 16.62 19.18
CA LEU A 502 2.51 17.36 19.68
C LEU A 502 2.31 17.85 21.12
N MET A 503 1.12 18.34 21.46
CA MET A 503 0.80 18.82 22.81
C MET A 503 0.54 17.70 23.83
N THR A 504 -0.01 16.56 23.40
CA THR A 504 -0.36 15.45 24.30
C THR A 504 0.84 14.58 24.63
N VAL A 505 1.66 14.23 23.62
CA VAL A 505 2.61 13.10 23.72
C VAL A 505 4.05 13.55 23.97
N LEU A 506 4.40 14.81 23.69
CA LEU A 506 5.73 15.34 24.00
C LEU A 506 5.79 15.88 25.45
N PRO A 507 6.89 15.63 26.20
CA PRO A 507 7.07 16.23 27.52
C PRO A 507 7.17 17.76 27.40
N ALA A 508 6.39 18.51 28.20
CA ALA A 508 6.36 19.97 28.15
C ALA A 508 7.77 20.60 28.26
N ASN A 509 8.60 20.08 29.17
CA ASN A 509 9.98 20.54 29.41
C ASN A 509 10.94 20.24 28.24
N GLY A 510 10.49 19.48 27.23
CA GLY A 510 11.19 19.25 25.96
C GLY A 510 10.83 20.26 24.86
N ILE A 511 9.92 21.20 25.10
CA ILE A 511 9.51 22.25 24.14
C ILE A 511 9.91 23.63 24.72
N PRO A 512 10.68 24.47 23.99
CA PRO A 512 11.04 25.80 24.48
C PRO A 512 9.80 26.69 24.62
N ALA A 513 9.72 27.48 25.69
CA ALA A 513 8.55 28.31 25.99
C ALA A 513 8.06 29.19 24.81
N VAL A 514 8.99 29.72 23.99
CA VAL A 514 8.66 30.50 22.78
C VAL A 514 7.92 29.65 21.74
N LEU A 515 8.38 28.41 21.48
CA LEU A 515 7.73 27.49 20.53
C LEU A 515 6.43 26.92 21.11
N ARG A 516 6.36 26.73 22.43
CA ARG A 516 5.14 26.34 23.13
C ARG A 516 4.06 27.41 22.96
N ALA A 517 4.39 28.68 23.22
CA ALA A 517 3.50 29.82 23.00
C ALA A 517 3.12 30.04 21.52
N GLU A 518 4.03 29.74 20.58
CA GLU A 518 3.77 29.76 19.12
C GLU A 518 2.68 28.75 18.72
N ILE A 519 2.76 27.52 19.26
CA ILE A 519 1.76 26.45 19.06
C ILE A 519 0.43 26.79 19.75
N GLU A 520 0.47 27.27 20.99
CA GLU A 520 -0.73 27.61 21.77
C GLU A 520 -1.49 28.78 21.15
N ARG A 521 -0.77 29.82 20.71
CA ARG A 521 -1.35 30.91 19.91
C ARG A 521 -1.98 30.40 18.62
N THR A 522 -1.35 29.43 17.96
CA THR A 522 -1.90 28.81 16.75
C THR A 522 -3.17 28.02 17.05
N ALA A 523 -3.22 27.26 18.14
CA ALA A 523 -4.41 26.53 18.58
C ALA A 523 -5.60 27.49 18.88
N ILE A 524 -5.35 28.63 19.54
CA ILE A 524 -6.36 29.67 19.77
C ILE A 524 -6.84 30.26 18.44
N LEU A 525 -5.92 30.69 17.56
CA LEU A 525 -6.26 31.37 16.30
C LEU A 525 -6.96 30.45 15.28
N SER A 526 -6.66 29.15 15.30
CA SER A 526 -7.32 28.13 14.46
C SER A 526 -8.56 27.51 15.11
N GLN A 527 -8.91 27.92 16.34
CA GLN A 527 -10.04 27.37 17.11
C GLN A 527 -9.97 25.84 17.31
N ASN A 528 -8.76 25.27 17.33
CA ASN A 528 -8.53 23.83 17.46
C ASN A 528 -8.75 23.37 18.92
N THR A 529 -9.96 22.90 19.21
CA THR A 529 -10.39 22.48 20.55
C THR A 529 -9.49 21.39 21.14
N MET A 530 -9.19 20.34 20.36
CA MET A 530 -8.34 19.22 20.79
C MET A 530 -6.92 19.67 21.15
N ALA A 531 -6.34 20.64 20.43
CA ALA A 531 -5.01 21.16 20.75
C ALA A 531 -5.02 22.03 22.03
N LEU A 532 -6.11 22.75 22.29
CA LEU A 532 -6.30 23.50 23.53
C LEU A 532 -6.51 22.58 24.73
N GLU A 533 -7.35 21.54 24.61
CA GLU A 533 -7.53 20.51 25.64
C GLU A 533 -6.21 19.81 25.98
N ALA A 534 -5.45 19.39 24.95
CA ALA A 534 -4.14 18.79 25.12
C ALA A 534 -3.14 19.72 25.85
N SER A 535 -3.13 21.01 25.52
CA SER A 535 -2.27 21.98 26.20
C SER A 535 -2.68 22.22 27.66
N VAL A 536 -3.98 22.30 27.95
CA VAL A 536 -4.53 22.43 29.33
C VAL A 536 -4.19 21.21 30.19
N LEU A 537 -4.16 20.01 29.61
CA LEU A 537 -3.82 18.76 30.31
C LEU A 537 -2.30 18.53 30.48
N ASN A 538 -1.46 19.12 29.62
CA ASN A 538 0.01 19.05 29.69
C ASN A 538 0.62 20.45 29.84
N PRO A 539 0.39 21.16 30.97
CA PRO A 539 0.82 22.54 31.15
C PRO A 539 2.35 22.68 31.19
N ALA A 540 2.86 23.77 30.62
CA ALA A 540 4.27 24.14 30.73
C ALA A 540 4.55 25.00 31.98
N ASP A 541 5.72 24.84 32.58
CA ASP A 541 6.13 25.58 33.77
C ASP A 541 6.02 27.11 33.57
N LYS A 542 5.37 27.79 34.52
CA LYS A 542 5.18 29.24 34.59
C LYS A 542 4.33 29.88 33.47
N VAL A 543 3.60 29.10 32.67
CA VAL A 543 2.69 29.62 31.61
C VAL A 543 1.27 29.87 32.17
N PRO A 544 0.58 30.98 31.82
CA PRO A 544 -0.81 31.21 32.23
C PRO A 544 -1.78 30.19 31.61
N SER A 545 -2.81 29.80 32.36
CA SER A 545 -3.74 28.74 31.94
C SER A 545 -4.57 29.15 30.71
N LEU A 546 -4.63 28.25 29.71
CA LEU A 546 -5.47 28.38 28.52
C LEU A 546 -6.92 27.93 28.72
N LEU A 547 -7.26 27.40 29.91
CA LEU A 547 -8.60 26.93 30.26
C LEU A 547 -9.72 27.96 29.98
N PRO A 548 -9.54 29.28 30.18
CA PRO A 548 -10.55 30.27 29.78
C PRO A 548 -10.88 30.24 28.29
N PHE A 549 -9.87 30.18 27.41
CA PHE A 549 -10.06 30.13 25.95
C PHE A 549 -10.71 28.81 25.52
N ALA A 550 -10.26 27.69 26.08
CA ALA A 550 -10.86 26.38 25.83
C ALA A 550 -12.36 26.37 26.21
N SER A 551 -12.70 26.87 27.42
CA SER A 551 -14.08 26.94 27.92
C SER A 551 -15.00 27.90 27.15
N GLN A 552 -14.45 28.89 26.44
CA GLN A 552 -15.21 29.80 25.58
C GLN A 552 -15.45 29.21 24.18
N LEU A 553 -14.48 28.45 23.65
CA LEU A 553 -14.58 27.82 22.33
C LEU A 553 -15.43 26.55 22.34
N ASP A 554 -15.28 25.70 23.36
CA ASP A 554 -16.11 24.51 23.53
C ASP A 554 -16.57 24.34 24.99
N SER A 555 -17.61 25.09 25.34
CA SER A 555 -18.34 24.94 26.61
C SER A 555 -19.17 23.65 26.71
N GLY A 556 -19.25 22.85 25.63
CA GLY A 556 -19.99 21.59 25.56
C GLY A 556 -19.11 20.34 25.73
N SER A 557 -17.79 20.45 25.59
CA SER A 557 -16.87 19.31 25.73
C SER A 557 -16.97 18.67 27.11
N PRO A 558 -17.19 17.34 27.20
CA PRO A 558 -17.19 16.63 28.47
C PRO A 558 -15.80 16.58 29.13
N ALA A 559 -14.71 16.77 28.38
CA ALA A 559 -13.37 16.86 28.93
C ALA A 559 -13.17 18.20 29.67
N ILE A 560 -13.57 19.31 29.05
CA ILE A 560 -13.52 20.64 29.67
C ILE A 560 -14.51 20.73 30.84
N GLU A 561 -15.71 20.15 30.71
CA GLU A 561 -16.67 20.06 31.83
C GLU A 561 -16.08 19.28 33.02
N ALA A 562 -15.39 18.16 32.77
CA ALA A 562 -14.77 17.35 33.83
C ALA A 562 -13.62 18.07 34.55
N ILE A 563 -12.87 18.93 33.85
CA ILE A 563 -11.82 19.79 34.45
C ILE A 563 -12.44 20.90 35.29
N LEU A 564 -13.47 21.59 34.77
CA LEU A 564 -14.15 22.70 35.45
C LEU A 564 -15.03 22.24 36.62
N ARG A 565 -15.59 21.02 36.54
CA ARG A 565 -16.51 20.44 37.52
C ARG A 565 -16.20 18.96 37.75
N PRO A 566 -15.12 18.62 38.48
CA PRO A 566 -14.77 17.24 38.79
C PRO A 566 -15.94 16.50 39.45
N ARG A 567 -16.42 15.43 38.78
CA ARG A 567 -17.56 14.62 39.24
C ARG A 567 -17.21 13.62 40.34
N MET A 568 -15.98 13.68 40.86
CA MET A 568 -15.50 12.99 42.07
C MET A 568 -14.90 14.03 43.02
N PRO A 569 -14.95 13.84 44.34
CA PRO A 569 -14.39 14.78 45.31
C PRO A 569 -12.88 14.96 45.07
N VAL A 570 -12.46 16.22 44.85
CA VAL A 570 -11.06 16.57 44.57
C VAL A 570 -10.22 16.33 45.82
N ILE A 571 -9.30 15.37 45.74
CA ILE A 571 -8.27 15.16 46.76
C ILE A 571 -7.31 16.35 46.67
N LYS A 572 -7.27 17.20 47.72
CA LYS A 572 -6.29 18.28 47.85
C LYS A 572 -4.90 17.69 48.16
N ALA A 573 -4.24 17.18 47.13
CA ALA A 573 -2.93 16.54 47.21
C ALA A 573 -1.81 17.58 47.39
N GLY A 574 -1.61 18.00 48.64
CA GLY A 574 -0.53 18.89 49.06
C GLY A 574 -0.90 20.37 49.06
N ASN A 575 -0.53 21.06 50.14
CA ASN A 575 -0.04 22.42 49.98
C ASN A 575 1.17 22.34 49.03
N ARG A 576 1.13 23.09 47.93
CA ARG A 576 2.29 23.96 47.70
C ARG A 576 2.11 25.06 48.72
N ASP A 577 2.97 25.09 49.72
CA ASP A 577 2.98 26.20 50.66
C ASP A 577 3.26 27.45 49.83
N VAL A 578 2.30 28.38 49.87
CA VAL A 578 2.55 29.75 49.45
C VAL A 578 3.26 30.34 50.65
N ASP A 579 4.57 30.42 50.57
CA ASP A 579 5.34 31.21 51.52
C ASP A 579 4.84 32.65 51.41
N ASP A 580 4.09 33.11 52.43
CA ASP A 580 3.73 34.51 52.64
C ASP A 580 4.99 35.28 53.06
N ASP A 581 5.94 35.38 52.14
CA ASP A 581 7.20 36.11 52.32
C ASP A 581 6.92 37.62 52.10
N GLU A 582 6.17 38.22 53.02
CA GLU A 582 6.06 39.69 53.19
C GLU A 582 7.40 40.26 53.70
N SER A 583 8.47 40.08 52.91
CA SER A 583 9.74 40.75 53.09
C SER A 583 10.09 41.59 51.86
N GLN A 584 10.03 42.90 52.03
CA GLN A 584 10.83 43.81 51.22
C GLN A 584 12.31 43.45 51.41
N ASP A 585 13.07 43.41 50.32
CA ASP A 585 14.25 44.26 50.17
C ASP A 585 14.71 44.26 48.69
N ASP A 586 15.38 45.33 48.29
CA ASP A 586 15.76 45.58 46.90
C ASP A 586 16.90 44.65 46.42
N ALA A 587 16.69 43.96 45.29
CA ALA A 587 17.71 43.17 44.60
C ALA A 587 17.70 43.51 43.09
N GLU A 588 18.77 44.18 42.70
CA GLU A 588 19.08 44.83 41.42
C GLU A 588 18.69 44.06 40.14
N MET A 589 18.22 44.80 39.11
CA MET A 589 18.04 44.26 37.76
C MET A 589 19.41 44.05 37.09
N GLU A 590 19.77 42.79 36.80
CA GLU A 590 20.71 42.49 35.73
C GLU A 590 19.94 42.32 34.41
N ASP A 591 20.05 43.33 33.52
CA ASP A 591 19.49 43.27 32.17
C ASP A 591 20.21 42.20 31.33
N ALA A 592 19.50 41.10 31.05
CA ALA A 592 19.99 40.02 30.20
C ALA A 592 19.59 40.24 28.74
N ASP A 593 20.36 41.07 28.02
CA ASP A 593 20.13 41.54 26.65
C ASP A 593 19.93 40.41 25.62
N TYR A 594 18.68 39.97 25.41
CA TYR A 594 18.34 39.01 24.35
C TYR A 594 18.13 39.72 23.00
N GLU A 595 19.25 39.99 22.33
CA GLU A 595 19.34 40.82 21.13
C GLU A 595 18.43 40.36 19.96
N TRP A 596 17.46 41.21 19.60
CA TRP A 596 16.54 41.00 18.47
C TRP A 596 17.22 41.39 17.15
N THR A 597 17.92 40.46 16.49
CA THR A 597 18.57 40.68 15.18
C THR A 597 17.59 40.53 14.00
N GLY A 598 16.59 41.41 13.97
CA GLY A 598 15.42 41.37 13.08
C GLY A 598 15.50 42.07 11.70
N GLY A 599 16.53 41.81 10.90
CA GLY A 599 16.40 41.82 9.42
C GLY A 599 16.92 43.02 8.57
N ARG A 600 17.06 42.72 7.26
CA ARG A 600 17.34 43.60 6.09
C ARG A 600 18.68 44.35 6.07
N GLY A 601 19.65 43.80 5.34
CA GLY A 601 20.93 44.45 5.01
C GLY A 601 20.90 45.33 3.74
N LEU A 602 22.09 45.73 3.30
CA LEU A 602 22.37 46.49 2.06
C LEU A 602 23.65 45.97 1.38
N ASN A 603 23.76 46.19 0.07
CA ASN A 603 25.00 45.96 -0.69
C ASN A 603 26.00 47.12 -0.48
N ALA A 604 27.29 46.79 -0.47
CA ALA A 604 28.35 47.68 -0.96
C ALA A 604 29.57 46.86 -1.41
N GLU A 605 30.13 47.20 -2.57
CA GLU A 605 31.44 46.71 -3.04
C GLU A 605 32.55 47.66 -2.59
N ALA A 606 33.77 47.14 -2.35
CA ALA A 606 35.06 47.72 -2.82
C ALA A 606 36.29 47.23 -2.02
N GLY A 607 37.06 46.31 -2.62
CA GLY A 607 38.40 46.64 -3.12
C GLY A 607 39.61 46.86 -2.17
N VAL A 608 40.66 46.08 -2.49
CA VAL A 608 42.05 46.55 -2.77
C VAL A 608 43.08 46.63 -1.64
N ASN A 609 44.20 45.94 -1.89
CA ASN A 609 45.56 45.99 -1.30
C ASN A 609 45.78 45.47 0.15
N GLY A 610 46.93 44.85 0.45
CA GLY A 610 48.00 44.40 -0.47
C GLY A 610 49.38 44.17 0.19
N SER A 611 50.27 43.45 -0.51
CA SER A 611 51.62 43.01 -0.10
C SER A 611 51.66 41.89 0.98
N ASN A 612 52.17 40.69 0.67
CA ASN A 612 53.60 40.26 0.57
C ASN A 612 54.20 40.02 1.96
N VAL A 613 55.00 38.98 2.22
CA VAL A 613 56.08 38.39 1.41
C VAL A 613 56.10 36.84 1.47
N ALA A 614 56.51 36.21 0.36
CA ALA A 614 56.96 34.82 0.20
C ALA A 614 58.46 34.84 -0.25
N PRO A 615 59.27 33.74 -0.27
CA PRO A 615 58.84 32.37 -0.58
C PRO A 615 59.65 31.20 0.05
N LEU A 616 59.32 29.98 -0.40
CA LEU A 616 60.17 28.82 -0.74
C LEU A 616 61.46 28.54 0.06
N ASP A 617 61.61 27.29 0.56
CA ASP A 617 62.30 26.25 -0.24
C ASP A 617 62.03 24.80 0.27
N ALA A 618 62.46 23.82 -0.53
CA ALA A 618 62.49 22.36 -0.30
C ALA A 618 63.87 21.83 -0.83
N PRO A 619 64.22 20.52 -0.88
CA PRO A 619 63.46 19.28 -0.60
C PRO A 619 64.30 18.24 0.22
N ASP A 620 64.11 16.94 -0.05
CA ASP A 620 65.04 15.80 0.14
C ASP A 620 65.40 15.31 1.58
N GLU A 621 65.75 14.03 1.80
CA GLU A 621 65.24 12.77 1.21
C GLU A 621 65.55 11.57 2.17
N ALA A 622 64.97 10.40 1.90
CA ALA A 622 65.37 9.02 2.25
C ALA A 622 66.22 8.69 3.50
N SER A 623 65.78 7.68 4.30
CA SER A 623 66.48 6.38 4.42
C SER A 623 65.92 5.38 5.47
N SER A 624 66.21 4.09 5.26
CA SER A 624 66.27 2.98 6.23
C SER A 624 64.97 2.43 6.88
N GLU A 625 64.28 1.58 6.12
CA GLU A 625 64.21 0.12 6.34
C GLU A 625 65.23 -0.51 7.35
N SER A 626 65.00 -1.67 8.00
CA SER A 626 63.84 -2.58 8.07
C SER A 626 64.01 -3.72 9.14
N THR A 627 63.03 -4.62 9.22
CA THR A 627 63.08 -6.04 9.70
C THR A 627 63.18 -6.44 11.19
N SER A 628 62.06 -7.07 11.65
CA SER A 628 61.97 -8.41 12.28
C SER A 628 62.51 -8.68 13.70
N GLY A 629 61.76 -9.42 14.55
CA GLY A 629 62.29 -9.82 15.87
C GLY A 629 61.40 -10.51 16.94
N ARG A 630 60.47 -11.41 16.59
CA ARG A 630 59.93 -12.55 17.41
C ARG A 630 60.35 -12.64 18.91
N SER A 631 59.39 -12.61 19.86
CA SER A 631 59.14 -13.68 20.87
C SER A 631 58.11 -13.35 21.96
N THR A 632 57.46 -14.37 22.51
CA THR A 632 56.80 -14.40 23.84
C THR A 632 57.69 -15.18 24.82
N PRO A 633 57.54 -14.99 26.15
CA PRO A 633 56.71 -15.94 26.92
C PRO A 633 55.94 -15.30 28.10
N ALA A 634 55.13 -16.11 28.80
CA ALA A 634 54.32 -15.72 29.96
C ALA A 634 54.91 -16.18 31.31
N LYS A 635 54.36 -15.67 32.43
CA LYS A 635 54.33 -16.36 33.74
C LYS A 635 53.23 -15.82 34.67
N GLU A 636 52.90 -16.61 35.70
CA GLU A 636 51.65 -16.55 36.50
C GLU A 636 51.91 -16.29 38.01
N LEU A 637 50.86 -16.49 38.84
CA LEU A 637 50.81 -16.63 40.33
C LEU A 637 50.70 -15.32 41.15
N ASP A 638 49.96 -15.21 42.26
CA ASP A 638 48.76 -15.92 42.83
C ASP A 638 48.16 -14.99 43.96
N SER A 639 47.19 -15.26 44.88
CA SER A 639 46.43 -16.44 45.31
C SER A 639 45.14 -16.06 46.09
N SER A 640 44.13 -16.95 46.09
CA SER A 640 43.14 -17.21 47.18
C SER A 640 42.12 -16.10 47.61
N ALA A 641 40.97 -16.39 48.27
CA ALA A 641 40.48 -17.61 48.94
C ALA A 641 38.93 -17.86 48.78
N LYS A 642 38.43 -19.02 49.25
CA LYS A 642 36.99 -19.41 49.42
C LYS A 642 36.72 -19.92 50.86
N PRO A 643 35.46 -20.18 51.30
CA PRO A 643 34.79 -21.49 51.12
C PRO A 643 33.27 -21.40 50.75
N ASN A 644 32.50 -22.41 50.26
CA ASN A 644 32.71 -23.82 49.85
C ASN A 644 32.24 -24.97 50.80
N LEU A 645 30.92 -25.20 50.96
CA LEU A 645 30.26 -26.40 51.58
C LEU A 645 28.81 -26.55 51.01
N HIS A 646 28.16 -27.71 50.76
CA HIS A 646 28.58 -29.13 50.64
C HIS A 646 27.52 -29.97 49.85
N SER A 647 27.97 -31.01 49.11
CA SER A 647 27.45 -32.42 48.94
C SER A 647 25.92 -32.77 48.93
N ALA A 648 25.39 -33.82 48.27
CA ALA A 648 25.90 -35.01 47.50
C ALA A 648 24.67 -35.77 46.88
N LYS A 649 24.72 -36.89 46.11
CA LYS A 649 25.62 -37.53 45.10
C LYS A 649 24.96 -38.90 44.66
N HIS A 650 25.47 -39.59 43.62
CA HIS A 650 25.11 -40.96 43.12
C HIS A 650 23.79 -41.09 42.30
N ASP A 651 23.65 -41.97 41.28
CA ASP A 651 24.60 -42.60 40.32
C ASP A 651 23.86 -43.21 39.08
N LEU A 652 24.60 -43.77 38.11
CA LEU A 652 24.16 -44.41 36.84
C LEU A 652 24.01 -45.96 36.97
N PRO A 653 23.64 -46.80 35.95
CA PRO A 653 23.45 -46.59 34.50
C PRO A 653 22.24 -47.33 33.82
N GLU A 654 22.31 -47.52 32.48
CA GLU A 654 21.68 -48.57 31.63
C GLU A 654 20.32 -48.31 30.92
N ALA A 655 19.98 -49.12 29.90
CA ALA A 655 18.97 -48.89 28.84
C ALA A 655 18.45 -50.25 28.23
N PRO A 656 17.64 -50.36 27.14
CA PRO A 656 16.83 -49.36 26.38
C PRO A 656 15.37 -49.81 25.99
N GLN A 657 14.55 -48.88 25.45
CA GLN A 657 13.31 -49.10 24.65
C GLN A 657 12.06 -49.76 25.35
N PRO A 658 10.91 -50.04 24.68
CA PRO A 658 9.95 -49.01 24.20
C PRO A 658 8.44 -49.32 24.48
N VAL A 659 7.56 -48.30 24.66
CA VAL A 659 6.10 -48.45 24.44
C VAL A 659 5.36 -47.15 24.08
N SER A 660 4.17 -47.31 23.49
CA SER A 660 3.34 -46.27 22.82
C SER A 660 2.14 -45.78 23.70
N PRO A 661 1.24 -44.88 23.25
CA PRO A 661 0.61 -43.89 24.13
C PRO A 661 -0.75 -44.25 24.76
N ILE A 662 -1.11 -43.50 25.82
CA ILE A 662 -2.42 -43.56 26.49
C ILE A 662 -3.20 -42.25 26.30
N LYS A 663 -4.47 -42.37 25.86
CA LYS A 663 -5.47 -41.27 25.86
C LYS A 663 -6.11 -41.10 27.24
N ARG A 664 -6.39 -39.85 27.65
CA ARG A 664 -7.43 -39.41 28.63
C ARG A 664 -7.38 -37.86 28.69
N LEU A 665 -8.44 -37.11 28.98
CA LEU A 665 -9.87 -37.42 29.18
C LEU A 665 -10.69 -36.17 28.76
N ARG A 666 -11.96 -36.36 28.34
CA ARG A 666 -12.95 -35.30 28.12
C ARG A 666 -13.99 -35.37 29.24
N PHE A 667 -14.32 -34.25 29.88
CA PHE A 667 -15.44 -34.17 30.80
C PHE A 667 -16.76 -33.89 30.07
N GLU A 668 -17.84 -34.50 30.53
CA GLU A 668 -19.23 -34.15 30.25
C GLU A 668 -19.99 -34.14 31.58
N ASP A 669 -21.00 -33.28 31.69
CA ASP A 669 -22.21 -33.42 32.53
C ASP A 669 -23.10 -32.18 32.25
N ALA A 670 -24.44 -32.22 32.23
CA ALA A 670 -25.39 -33.34 32.09
C ALA A 670 -26.83 -32.82 31.80
N PHE A 671 -27.79 -33.75 31.66
CA PHE A 671 -29.25 -33.59 31.81
C PHE A 671 -30.16 -33.05 30.67
N SER A 672 -30.57 -34.00 29.82
CA SER A 672 -31.98 -34.32 29.45
C SER A 672 -32.81 -33.38 28.55
N GLY A 673 -33.70 -33.88 27.66
CA GLY A 673 -34.13 -35.28 27.48
C GLY A 673 -34.81 -35.61 26.13
N GLN A 674 -35.13 -36.90 25.98
CA GLN A 674 -35.71 -37.59 24.80
C GLN A 674 -37.27 -37.54 24.75
N PRO A 675 -38.02 -38.11 23.76
CA PRO A 675 -37.71 -39.15 22.74
C PRO A 675 -37.82 -38.67 21.26
N SER A 676 -37.29 -39.33 20.22
CA SER A 676 -37.02 -40.75 19.87
C SER A 676 -38.18 -41.51 19.19
N VAL A 677 -38.05 -41.75 17.88
CA VAL A 677 -38.79 -42.71 17.03
C VAL A 677 -37.78 -43.24 15.99
N ALA A 678 -37.87 -44.53 15.57
CA ALA A 678 -36.82 -45.17 14.77
C ALA A 678 -37.31 -46.15 13.68
N THR A 679 -36.69 -46.05 12.49
CA THR A 679 -36.73 -46.99 11.36
C THR A 679 -35.42 -46.75 10.58
N LYS A 680 -34.46 -47.67 10.35
CA LYS A 680 -34.36 -49.13 10.13
C LYS A 680 -34.46 -49.56 8.67
N LEU A 681 -33.30 -49.95 8.11
CA LEU A 681 -33.03 -50.79 6.92
C LEU A 681 -33.59 -50.36 5.55
N ALA A 682 -32.67 -50.13 4.60
CA ALA A 682 -32.46 -51.05 3.46
C ALA A 682 -31.08 -50.78 2.80
N ALA A 683 -30.51 -51.79 2.15
CA ALA A 683 -29.37 -51.67 1.24
C ALA A 683 -29.63 -52.55 0.01
N MET A 684 -29.12 -52.17 -1.16
CA MET A 684 -29.11 -53.00 -2.36
C MET A 684 -27.83 -52.76 -3.17
N ASP A 685 -27.08 -53.82 -3.42
CA ASP A 685 -26.09 -53.90 -4.49
C ASP A 685 -26.77 -54.06 -5.85
N VAL A 686 -26.13 -53.55 -6.90
CA VAL A 686 -26.30 -54.02 -8.29
C VAL A 686 -24.93 -54.07 -8.96
N HIS A 687 -24.66 -55.14 -9.69
CA HIS A 687 -23.37 -55.49 -10.27
C HIS A 687 -23.52 -55.72 -11.78
N VAL A 688 -22.66 -55.10 -12.62
CA VAL A 688 -21.89 -55.67 -13.77
C VAL A 688 -22.64 -56.56 -14.80
N PRO A 689 -22.45 -56.46 -16.16
CA PRO A 689 -21.18 -56.25 -16.89
C PRO A 689 -21.20 -55.28 -18.11
N PRO A 690 -20.07 -55.11 -18.84
CA PRO A 690 -19.94 -54.26 -20.04
C PRO A 690 -19.82 -55.05 -21.38
N SER A 691 -19.73 -54.34 -22.51
CA SER A 691 -19.11 -54.82 -23.77
C SER A 691 -18.48 -53.67 -24.57
N LEU A 692 -17.49 -54.02 -25.41
CA LEU A 692 -16.89 -53.19 -26.47
C LEU A 692 -17.64 -53.41 -27.81
N GLU A 693 -17.47 -52.50 -28.78
CA GLU A 693 -16.82 -52.79 -30.07
C GLU A 693 -16.60 -51.53 -30.94
N GLU A 694 -15.74 -51.64 -31.96
CA GLU A 694 -15.35 -50.57 -32.88
C GLU A 694 -16.17 -50.61 -34.19
N VAL A 695 -16.41 -49.44 -34.81
CA VAL A 695 -16.62 -49.34 -36.27
C VAL A 695 -15.93 -48.08 -36.80
N GLN A 696 -15.05 -48.26 -37.79
CA GLN A 696 -14.46 -47.18 -38.58
C GLN A 696 -15.39 -46.81 -39.75
N ALA A 697 -15.45 -45.52 -40.12
CA ALA A 697 -16.00 -45.10 -41.40
C ALA A 697 -15.20 -43.91 -41.97
N LYS A 698 -14.84 -44.01 -43.26
CA LYS A 698 -14.05 -43.03 -44.02
C LYS A 698 -14.78 -42.74 -45.33
N VAL A 699 -15.05 -41.48 -45.64
CA VAL A 699 -15.51 -41.02 -46.96
C VAL A 699 -14.85 -39.69 -47.29
N ASP A 700 -14.29 -39.58 -48.49
CA ASP A 700 -13.65 -38.38 -49.03
C ASP A 700 -14.60 -37.59 -49.95
N ILE A 701 -14.38 -36.27 -50.02
CA ILE A 701 -14.46 -35.35 -51.17
C ILE A 701 -15.54 -35.58 -52.27
N LEU A 702 -16.36 -34.55 -52.52
CA LEU A 702 -16.69 -34.09 -53.89
C LEU A 702 -17.18 -32.63 -53.89
N GLU A 703 -17.04 -31.95 -55.02
CA GLU A 703 -17.15 -30.48 -55.19
C GLU A 703 -18.43 -30.02 -55.96
N ASP A 704 -18.44 -28.75 -56.37
CA ASP A 704 -19.26 -28.08 -57.40
C ASP A 704 -20.72 -27.68 -57.03
N ALA A 705 -21.28 -26.54 -57.52
CA ALA A 705 -20.72 -25.52 -58.43
C ALA A 705 -21.40 -24.12 -58.29
N SER A 706 -20.65 -23.06 -58.65
CA SER A 706 -21.11 -21.79 -59.28
C SER A 706 -22.11 -20.86 -58.55
N SER A 707 -22.00 -19.51 -58.56
CA SER A 707 -21.63 -18.69 -59.73
C SER A 707 -21.34 -17.18 -59.47
N LYS A 708 -20.42 -16.63 -60.29
CA LYS A 708 -20.36 -15.27 -60.89
C LYS A 708 -20.03 -13.98 -60.07
N THR A 709 -18.73 -13.64 -59.98
CA THR A 709 -17.96 -12.63 -60.79
C THR A 709 -18.63 -11.34 -61.34
N PRO A 710 -17.88 -10.32 -61.88
CA PRO A 710 -16.49 -9.83 -61.60
C PRO A 710 -16.30 -8.28 -61.61
N SER A 711 -15.11 -7.79 -61.20
CA SER A 711 -14.35 -6.65 -61.82
C SER A 711 -13.02 -6.44 -61.05
N ALA A 712 -11.87 -5.95 -61.54
CA ALA A 712 -11.14 -5.98 -62.83
C ALA A 712 -9.69 -5.47 -62.57
N ILE A 713 -8.70 -5.69 -63.45
CA ILE A 713 -7.23 -5.49 -63.18
C ILE A 713 -6.59 -4.54 -64.24
N PRO A 714 -5.56 -3.74 -63.89
CA PRO A 714 -4.18 -3.89 -64.44
C PRO A 714 -3.07 -3.71 -63.34
N GLN A 715 -2.07 -4.58 -63.15
CA GLN A 715 -0.86 -4.93 -63.95
C GLN A 715 0.39 -4.01 -63.76
N LEU A 716 1.43 -4.58 -63.10
CA LEU A 716 2.90 -4.68 -63.39
C LEU A 716 3.66 -3.55 -64.13
N PRO A 717 5.01 -3.35 -63.97
CA PRO A 717 6.13 -4.34 -63.84
C PRO A 717 6.67 -4.52 -62.40
N GLU A 718 7.55 -5.47 -62.01
CA GLU A 718 8.76 -6.12 -62.60
C GLU A 718 10.05 -5.25 -62.57
N ASP A 719 11.10 -5.75 -61.88
CA ASP A 719 12.55 -5.47 -62.02
C ASP A 719 13.35 -6.11 -60.83
N ASP A 720 13.83 -7.34 -61.05
CA ASP A 720 15.10 -8.05 -60.71
C ASP A 720 16.00 -7.85 -59.42
N ASP A 721 16.68 -8.97 -59.11
CA ASP A 721 18.05 -9.21 -58.58
C ASP A 721 18.45 -9.35 -57.08
N ASP A 722 19.46 -10.23 -56.91
CA ASP A 722 20.45 -10.52 -55.85
C ASP A 722 20.08 -11.22 -54.51
N ASP A 723 20.28 -12.56 -54.55
CA ASP A 723 20.93 -13.49 -53.60
C ASP A 723 21.66 -12.97 -52.33
N ASP A 724 21.58 -13.74 -51.23
CA ASP A 724 22.76 -14.44 -50.64
C ASP A 724 22.33 -15.58 -49.69
N ASP A 725 23.19 -16.60 -49.51
CA ASP A 725 22.93 -17.84 -48.76
C ASP A 725 23.33 -17.76 -47.27
N SER A 726 22.69 -18.57 -46.42
CA SER A 726 23.20 -18.94 -45.08
C SER A 726 22.53 -20.19 -44.51
N ASP A 727 23.19 -21.34 -44.67
CA ASP A 727 22.80 -22.60 -44.02
C ASP A 727 22.82 -22.50 -42.48
N PHE A 728 21.85 -23.13 -41.81
CA PHE A 728 21.92 -23.41 -40.37
C PHE A 728 21.85 -24.92 -40.11
N GLU A 729 23.00 -25.51 -39.82
CA GLU A 729 23.21 -26.94 -39.67
C GLU A 729 22.51 -27.52 -38.42
N MET A 730 21.77 -28.62 -38.59
CA MET A 730 20.98 -29.25 -37.52
C MET A 730 21.72 -30.45 -36.90
N PRO A 731 22.17 -30.39 -35.63
CA PRO A 731 22.84 -31.52 -34.99
C PRO A 731 21.85 -32.66 -34.67
N PRO A 732 22.20 -33.94 -34.97
CA PRO A 732 21.28 -35.06 -34.85
C PRO A 732 21.14 -35.60 -33.41
N LEU A 733 19.93 -36.06 -33.09
CA LEU A 733 19.62 -36.79 -31.86
C LEU A 733 20.14 -38.24 -31.93
N VAL A 734 20.83 -38.69 -30.88
CA VAL A 734 21.15 -40.11 -30.66
C VAL A 734 20.41 -40.61 -29.43
N LEU A 735 19.65 -41.70 -29.58
CA LEU A 735 18.89 -42.35 -28.50
C LEU A 735 19.56 -43.66 -28.08
N ALA A 736 19.74 -43.81 -26.76
CA ALA A 736 19.78 -45.01 -25.92
C ALA A 736 20.22 -46.38 -26.50
N GLY A 737 21.10 -47.10 -25.77
CA GLY A 737 21.26 -48.54 -26.01
C GLY A 737 22.35 -49.29 -25.22
N ALA A 738 22.05 -49.66 -23.97
CA ALA A 738 22.29 -50.97 -23.34
C ALA A 738 23.69 -51.61 -23.15
N GLU A 739 23.70 -52.53 -22.15
CA GLU A 739 24.59 -53.67 -21.88
C GLU A 739 25.96 -53.47 -21.18
N ASP A 740 26.22 -54.39 -20.23
CA ASP A 740 27.29 -54.61 -19.24
C ASP A 740 27.80 -53.43 -18.36
#